data_AF-A0A7I8C1D1-F1
#
_entry.id   AF-A0A7I8C1D1-F1
#
_cell.length_a   1.000
_cell.length_b   1.000
_cell.length_c   1.000
_cell.angle_alpha   90.00
_cell.angle_beta   90.00
_cell.angle_gamma   90.00
#
_symmetry.space_group_name_H-M   'P 1'
#
loop_
_entity.id
_entity.type
_entity.pdbx_description
1 polymer ?
#
loop_
_entity_poly.entity_id
_entity_poly.type
_entity_poly.pdbx_seq_one_letter_code
_entity_poly.pdbx_strand_id
1 'polypeptide(L)'
;MTTLSVAGYSIGGLDGVTAVADAAASLNKNPGDPKLTAAYDAALANAAATFTAGLQGEGAAFAGNAIIANINNLALNQTTMSKMDIASAVTAIAGELITLAGQGVSFYGLSEMKLNLLAGGMTFTAGQVINGLGFLTTAIGAGIDSSTIVSIVQQQFESLGLTPDSQGNYSASSLSSSNFICDASNASTMFDIVKGNNVGSDLPQIYVDSNNVATVLVGDATSGRDLIVSPGLSGPGLQLVVEGSGNSITLEQGSSIVMDATQANTIHNGVSGDTYTVANGVVTGANGSKINAGSTDVFSVDTHGSQTVETYNTLGHETEQATFGSGGKLSQDLFYDATSGRLTQENDINADGSQVDHLFNANGTQTAYVFNAQGHETEQATYGTNGKMTQDVFFDSSTGRETQENDINADGSQVDHLFNANGTQTAFVFNAQGHETEQATFGTNGKMTQDLLYDATSGRLTQEYDINADGSEVDRVYNANGTQTAYAFNAQGHETEQATFGTNGKMTQDLLYDATSGRLTQESDINADGSEVDRVYSANGRQTAYAFNAQGHETEQATFGTDGKITQDLTFDAASGRELQETDYDSSGGGVAHVFNADGTQNAAVFDPSGHVSEWATYGANRQIVSDSLFDRNGVETQRTDYAAGGATVHVFNSDGTQTATVYNDLGREVEFAQFNSGGGKTDDYFYDGSTGRETEYDHYGNDGSMVAHLFNSDSSQNAIIFNGNGQEMEYDSYDTSGKLTGFTQFTYGAGGGYDAIAYGPTGYELGWADYGSGGQMTSYGGGQYDFTLGDEYDSGSDFDWGTSFDNSYGFTTDFGTFW
;
A
#
# COMPACT_ATOMS: atom_id res chain seq x y z
N MET A 1 -42.87 60.28 -87.85
CA MET A 1 -43.55 59.07 -87.32
C MET A 1 -42.51 58.26 -86.61
N THR A 2 -42.44 58.43 -85.29
CA THR A 2 -41.54 57.67 -84.44
C THR A 2 -42.04 56.23 -84.35
N THR A 3 -41.13 55.29 -84.54
CA THR A 3 -41.38 53.84 -84.44
C THR A 3 -40.57 53.33 -83.25
N LEU A 4 -41.20 52.62 -82.31
CA LEU A 4 -40.53 51.98 -81.18
C LEU A 4 -40.42 50.48 -81.44
N SER A 5 -39.21 49.92 -81.32
CA SER A 5 -38.95 48.50 -81.50
C SER A 5 -38.42 47.87 -80.22
N VAL A 6 -39.07 46.79 -79.76
CA VAL A 6 -38.71 46.07 -78.52
C VAL A 6 -38.77 44.58 -78.80
N ALA A 7 -37.68 43.86 -78.48
CA ALA A 7 -37.58 42.40 -78.58
C ALA A 7 -38.05 41.80 -79.94
N GLY A 8 -37.82 42.53 -81.04
CA GLY A 8 -38.20 42.10 -82.40
C GLY A 8 -39.58 42.58 -82.88
N TYR A 9 -40.38 43.19 -82.02
CA TYR A 9 -41.68 43.79 -82.36
C TYR A 9 -41.55 45.30 -82.57
N SER A 10 -42.37 45.88 -83.46
CA SER A 10 -42.32 47.32 -83.77
C SER A 10 -43.72 47.92 -83.80
N ILE A 11 -43.88 49.09 -83.17
CA ILE A 11 -45.11 49.88 -83.21
C ILE A 11 -44.81 51.31 -83.67
N GLY A 12 -45.62 51.82 -84.60
CA GLY A 12 -45.48 53.17 -85.18
C GLY A 12 -46.70 54.04 -84.92
N GLY A 13 -46.57 55.34 -85.19
CA GLY A 13 -47.68 56.30 -85.09
C GLY A 13 -47.95 56.85 -83.68
N LEU A 14 -47.02 56.65 -82.75
CA LEU A 14 -47.16 57.06 -81.34
C LEU A 14 -47.07 58.59 -81.14
N ASP A 15 -46.59 59.34 -82.15
CA ASP A 15 -46.49 60.81 -82.14
C ASP A 15 -47.84 61.52 -81.94
N GLY A 16 -48.96 60.83 -82.20
CA GLY A 16 -50.31 61.36 -82.01
C GLY A 16 -50.82 61.30 -80.57
N VAL A 17 -50.12 60.59 -79.68
CA VAL A 17 -50.47 60.52 -78.25
C VAL A 17 -50.01 61.79 -77.56
N THR A 18 -50.94 62.55 -76.96
CA THR A 18 -50.68 63.88 -76.39
C THR A 18 -49.47 63.90 -75.45
N ALA A 19 -49.34 62.92 -74.56
CA ALA A 19 -48.22 62.82 -73.63
C ALA A 19 -46.86 62.62 -74.33
N VAL A 20 -46.82 61.87 -75.43
CA VAL A 20 -45.61 61.65 -76.24
C VAL A 20 -45.24 62.92 -77.00
N ALA A 21 -46.24 63.60 -77.58
CA ALA A 21 -46.04 64.86 -78.30
C ALA A 21 -45.53 65.99 -77.38
N ASP A 22 -46.07 66.09 -76.16
CA ASP A 22 -45.67 67.10 -75.17
C ASP A 22 -44.25 66.85 -74.64
N ALA A 23 -43.90 65.59 -74.39
CA ALA A 23 -42.54 65.21 -74.00
C ALA A 23 -41.54 65.43 -75.15
N ALA A 24 -41.92 65.12 -76.39
CA ALA A 24 -41.10 65.38 -77.59
C ALA A 24 -40.85 66.88 -77.80
N ALA A 25 -41.88 67.71 -77.61
CA ALA A 25 -41.77 69.17 -77.73
C ALA A 25 -40.83 69.75 -76.66
N SER A 26 -40.83 69.15 -75.46
CA SER A 26 -39.94 69.53 -74.37
C SER A 26 -38.48 69.11 -74.65
N LEU A 27 -38.27 67.88 -75.13
CA LEU A 27 -36.95 67.39 -75.52
C LEU A 27 -36.35 68.17 -76.70
N ASN A 28 -37.15 68.51 -77.72
CA ASN A 28 -36.68 69.28 -78.88
C ASN A 28 -36.20 70.69 -78.52
N LYS A 29 -36.67 71.27 -77.42
CA LYS A 29 -36.17 72.57 -76.92
C LYS A 29 -34.78 72.44 -76.29
N ASN A 30 -34.41 71.25 -75.79
CA ASN A 30 -33.09 71.02 -75.21
C ASN A 30 -32.62 69.55 -75.43
N PRO A 31 -32.19 69.19 -76.65
CA PRO A 31 -32.04 67.80 -77.11
C PRO A 31 -30.94 66.98 -76.42
N GLY A 32 -30.07 67.63 -75.66
CA GLY A 32 -28.96 67.00 -74.94
C GLY A 32 -29.24 66.74 -73.48
N ASP A 33 -30.43 67.06 -72.97
CA ASP A 33 -30.75 66.86 -71.56
C ASP A 33 -31.22 65.41 -71.30
N PRO A 34 -30.41 64.59 -70.61
CA PRO A 34 -30.75 63.18 -70.34
C PRO A 34 -32.05 63.03 -69.54
N LYS A 35 -32.45 64.08 -68.80
CA LYS A 35 -33.72 64.13 -68.07
C LYS A 35 -34.91 64.19 -69.02
N LEU A 36 -34.86 65.06 -70.02
CA LEU A 36 -35.95 65.18 -70.99
C LEU A 36 -36.02 63.98 -71.93
N THR A 37 -34.88 63.36 -72.23
CA THR A 37 -34.81 62.11 -72.99
C THR A 37 -35.50 60.97 -72.24
N ALA A 38 -35.19 60.79 -70.95
CA ALA A 38 -35.83 59.75 -70.15
C ALA A 38 -37.36 59.97 -70.00
N ALA A 39 -37.81 61.22 -69.90
CA ALA A 39 -39.24 61.55 -69.85
C ALA A 39 -39.95 61.24 -71.18
N TYR A 40 -39.31 61.53 -72.31
CA TYR A 40 -39.83 61.19 -73.63
C TYR A 40 -39.87 59.67 -73.87
N ASP A 41 -38.80 58.95 -73.52
CA ASP A 41 -38.73 57.49 -73.69
C ASP A 41 -39.77 56.77 -72.83
N ALA A 42 -40.02 57.24 -71.60
CA ALA A 42 -41.08 56.71 -70.75
C ALA A 42 -42.47 56.97 -71.33
N ALA A 43 -42.75 58.19 -71.83
CA ALA A 43 -44.02 58.51 -72.47
C ALA A 43 -44.26 57.64 -73.72
N LEU A 44 -43.22 57.45 -74.53
CA LEU A 44 -43.26 56.65 -75.75
C LEU A 44 -43.48 55.16 -75.43
N ALA A 45 -42.77 54.63 -74.44
CA ALA A 45 -42.90 53.23 -74.03
C ALA A 45 -44.27 52.94 -73.39
N ASN A 46 -44.80 53.84 -72.55
CA ASN A 46 -46.14 53.71 -71.97
C ASN A 46 -47.24 53.69 -73.03
N ALA A 47 -47.14 54.58 -74.02
CA ALA A 47 -48.06 54.58 -75.14
C ALA A 47 -48.02 53.24 -75.89
N ALA A 48 -46.82 52.74 -76.18
CA ALA A 48 -46.63 51.46 -76.87
C ALA A 48 -47.20 50.27 -76.08
N ALA A 49 -46.94 50.21 -74.78
CA ALA A 49 -47.42 49.15 -73.91
C ALA A 49 -48.94 49.16 -73.77
N THR A 50 -49.54 50.35 -73.62
CA THR A 50 -51.00 50.50 -73.61
C THR A 50 -51.65 50.00 -74.90
N PHE A 51 -51.06 50.31 -76.07
CA PHE A 51 -51.58 49.84 -77.36
C PHE A 51 -51.46 48.32 -77.57
N THR A 52 -50.53 47.66 -76.86
CA THR A 52 -50.19 46.25 -77.07
C THR A 52 -50.60 45.34 -75.91
N ALA A 53 -51.16 45.88 -74.82
CA ALA A 53 -51.47 45.15 -73.59
C ALA A 53 -52.36 43.90 -73.80
N GLY A 54 -53.26 43.93 -74.80
CA GLY A 54 -54.14 42.81 -75.15
C GLY A 54 -53.53 41.77 -76.11
N LEU A 55 -52.30 41.99 -76.60
CA LEU A 55 -51.63 41.11 -77.55
C LEU A 55 -50.66 40.19 -76.80
N GLN A 56 -50.89 38.89 -76.87
CA GLN A 56 -50.13 37.89 -76.11
C GLN A 56 -48.68 37.81 -76.61
N GLY A 57 -47.71 37.92 -75.69
CA GLY A 57 -46.27 37.93 -76.00
C GLY A 57 -45.72 39.31 -76.35
N GLU A 58 -46.38 40.01 -77.28
CA GLU A 58 -46.03 41.38 -77.68
C GLU A 58 -46.25 42.39 -76.56
N GLY A 59 -47.41 42.31 -75.90
CA GLY A 59 -47.76 43.17 -74.78
C GLY A 59 -46.80 43.00 -73.60
N ALA A 60 -46.35 41.77 -73.30
CA ALA A 60 -45.34 41.54 -72.28
C ALA A 60 -44.00 42.21 -72.62
N ALA A 61 -43.56 42.14 -73.88
CA ALA A 61 -42.32 42.77 -74.30
C ALA A 61 -42.36 44.30 -74.14
N PHE A 62 -43.45 44.94 -74.61
CA PHE A 62 -43.59 46.40 -74.49
C PHE A 62 -43.89 46.85 -73.05
N ALA A 63 -44.66 46.08 -72.27
CA ALA A 63 -44.89 46.31 -70.84
C ALA A 63 -43.58 46.28 -70.05
N GLY A 64 -42.73 45.27 -70.30
CA GLY A 64 -41.39 45.20 -69.69
C GLY A 64 -40.51 46.40 -70.05
N ASN A 65 -40.53 46.83 -71.31
CA ASN A 65 -39.79 48.02 -71.75
C ASN A 65 -40.35 49.32 -71.15
N ALA A 66 -41.66 49.43 -70.99
CA ALA A 66 -42.30 50.57 -70.33
C ALA A 66 -41.97 50.65 -68.85
N ILE A 67 -41.92 49.51 -68.13
CA ILE A 67 -41.48 49.48 -66.73
C ILE A 67 -40.05 50.01 -66.61
N ILE A 68 -39.12 49.52 -67.44
CA ILE A 68 -37.73 49.97 -67.43
C ILE A 68 -37.62 51.46 -67.75
N ALA A 69 -38.35 51.94 -68.77
CA ALA A 69 -38.33 53.34 -69.17
C ALA A 69 -38.90 54.27 -68.06
N ASN A 70 -39.98 53.89 -67.39
CA ASN A 70 -40.52 54.67 -66.26
C ASN A 70 -39.60 54.65 -65.05
N ILE A 71 -38.96 53.51 -64.74
CA ILE A 71 -37.99 53.42 -63.65
C ILE A 71 -36.80 54.34 -63.94
N ASN A 72 -36.28 54.34 -65.17
CA ASN A 72 -35.21 55.24 -65.57
C ASN A 72 -35.64 56.72 -65.51
N ASN A 73 -36.85 57.04 -65.95
CA ASN A 73 -37.40 58.38 -65.86
C ASN A 73 -37.54 58.85 -64.41
N LEU A 74 -38.10 58.03 -63.53
CA LEU A 74 -38.19 58.33 -62.09
C LEU A 74 -36.79 58.50 -61.47
N ALA A 75 -35.85 57.60 -61.75
CA ALA A 75 -34.50 57.68 -61.21
C ALA A 75 -33.78 58.99 -61.57
N LEU A 76 -33.97 59.49 -62.79
CA LEU A 76 -33.32 60.72 -63.27
C LEU A 76 -34.10 62.00 -62.94
N ASN A 77 -35.44 61.93 -62.88
CA ASN A 77 -36.32 63.11 -62.82
C ASN A 77 -37.13 63.25 -61.53
N GLN A 78 -37.08 62.31 -60.59
CA GLN A 78 -37.93 62.34 -59.39
C GLN A 78 -37.88 63.66 -58.61
N THR A 79 -36.73 64.32 -58.54
CA THR A 79 -36.58 65.58 -57.78
C THR A 79 -37.14 66.80 -58.50
N THR A 80 -37.41 66.68 -59.81
CA THR A 80 -37.92 67.76 -60.68
C THR A 80 -39.36 67.49 -61.16
N MET A 81 -39.89 66.29 -60.99
CA MET A 81 -41.27 65.91 -61.32
C MET A 81 -42.24 66.42 -60.25
N SER A 82 -43.47 66.77 -60.67
CA SER A 82 -44.52 67.05 -59.69
C SER A 82 -44.97 65.75 -59.01
N LYS A 83 -45.59 65.85 -57.82
CA LYS A 83 -46.17 64.68 -57.14
C LYS A 83 -47.16 63.92 -58.02
N MET A 84 -47.87 64.63 -58.90
CA MET A 84 -48.84 64.05 -59.83
C MET A 84 -48.17 63.28 -60.98
N ASP A 85 -47.02 63.75 -61.46
CA ASP A 85 -46.24 63.07 -62.49
C ASP A 85 -45.57 61.81 -61.94
N ILE A 86 -45.07 61.88 -60.70
CA ILE A 86 -44.52 60.72 -60.00
C ILE A 86 -45.61 59.66 -59.80
N ALA A 87 -46.80 60.06 -59.33
CA ALA A 87 -47.94 59.16 -59.17
C ALA A 87 -48.37 58.54 -60.52
N SER A 88 -48.36 59.31 -61.61
CA SER A 88 -48.71 58.82 -62.95
C SER A 88 -47.70 57.78 -63.47
N ALA A 89 -46.40 58.01 -63.27
CA ALA A 89 -45.36 57.06 -63.66
C ALA A 89 -45.43 55.74 -62.85
N VAL A 90 -45.71 55.83 -61.55
CA VAL A 90 -45.91 54.64 -60.70
C VAL A 90 -47.18 53.89 -61.07
N THR A 91 -48.26 54.60 -61.42
CA THR A 91 -49.51 53.98 -61.89
C THR A 91 -49.28 53.24 -63.21
N ALA A 92 -48.51 53.80 -64.14
CA ALA A 92 -48.13 53.12 -65.37
C ALA A 92 -47.35 51.83 -65.08
N ILE A 93 -46.32 51.88 -64.22
CA ILE A 93 -45.55 50.69 -63.81
C ILE A 93 -46.47 49.59 -63.23
N ALA A 94 -47.41 49.97 -62.37
CA ALA A 94 -48.35 49.01 -61.77
C ALA A 94 -49.26 48.35 -62.82
N GLY A 95 -49.79 49.14 -63.77
CA GLY A 95 -50.57 48.62 -64.90
C GLY A 95 -49.77 47.64 -65.76
N GLU A 96 -48.50 47.95 -66.03
CA GLU A 96 -47.64 47.08 -66.84
C GLU A 96 -47.20 45.80 -66.12
N LEU A 97 -47.04 45.85 -64.78
CA LEU A 97 -46.81 44.64 -63.98
C LEU A 97 -48.00 43.69 -64.03
N ILE A 98 -49.22 44.23 -64.06
CA ILE A 98 -50.44 43.44 -64.26
C ILE A 98 -50.45 42.84 -65.67
N THR A 99 -50.07 43.59 -66.71
CA THR A 99 -49.93 43.05 -68.08
C THR A 99 -48.91 41.90 -68.13
N LEU A 100 -47.74 42.05 -67.50
CA LEU A 100 -46.73 40.98 -67.44
C LEU A 100 -47.23 39.73 -66.69
N ALA A 101 -47.90 39.93 -65.55
CA ALA A 101 -48.50 38.85 -64.77
C ALA A 101 -49.62 38.13 -65.54
N GLY A 102 -50.50 38.88 -66.21
CA GLY A 102 -51.58 38.34 -67.04
C GLY A 102 -51.07 37.61 -68.29
N GLN A 103 -49.87 37.92 -68.75
CA GLN A 103 -49.19 37.21 -69.84
C GLN A 103 -48.23 36.10 -69.36
N GLY A 104 -48.21 35.79 -68.06
CA GLY A 104 -47.53 34.61 -67.50
C GLY A 104 -46.01 34.77 -67.26
N VAL A 105 -45.51 36.00 -67.11
CA VAL A 105 -44.08 36.26 -66.86
C VAL A 105 -43.73 36.09 -65.38
N SER A 106 -42.79 35.20 -65.05
CA SER A 106 -42.29 34.95 -63.69
C SER A 106 -41.08 35.84 -63.33
N PHE A 107 -41.10 36.49 -62.16
CA PHE A 107 -39.98 37.31 -61.67
C PHE A 107 -39.08 36.50 -60.72
N TYR A 108 -37.81 36.29 -61.08
CA TYR A 108 -36.81 35.62 -60.21
C TYR A 108 -35.95 36.66 -59.48
N GLY A 109 -35.81 36.55 -58.14
CA GLY A 109 -34.82 37.31 -57.36
C GLY A 109 -35.30 38.17 -56.17
N LEU A 110 -36.56 38.04 -55.72
CA LEU A 110 -37.07 38.75 -54.52
C LEU A 110 -37.61 37.73 -53.50
N SER A 111 -36.78 37.32 -52.54
CA SER A 111 -36.97 36.12 -51.71
C SER A 111 -38.05 36.20 -50.61
N GLU A 112 -38.76 37.32 -50.43
CA GLU A 112 -39.76 37.45 -49.35
C GLU A 112 -41.18 37.85 -49.80
N MET A 113 -41.46 37.84 -51.10
CA MET A 113 -42.84 37.87 -51.60
C MET A 113 -43.18 36.61 -52.38
N LYS A 114 -43.94 35.69 -51.79
CA LYS A 114 -44.58 34.59 -52.53
C LYS A 114 -45.77 35.13 -53.33
N LEU A 115 -45.50 35.75 -54.47
CA LEU A 115 -46.49 35.99 -55.51
C LEU A 115 -46.37 34.86 -56.53
N ASN A 116 -46.91 33.70 -56.19
CA ASN A 116 -46.81 32.49 -57.01
C ASN A 116 -48.02 32.40 -57.94
N LEU A 117 -47.90 32.98 -59.14
CA LEU A 117 -48.93 32.97 -60.19
C LEU A 117 -48.66 31.82 -61.16
N LEU A 118 -48.82 30.58 -60.71
CA LEU A 118 -49.01 29.44 -61.61
C LEU A 118 -50.11 28.52 -61.07
N ALA A 119 -51.14 28.38 -61.90
CA ALA A 119 -52.17 27.34 -61.91
C ALA A 119 -53.01 27.13 -60.64
N GLY A 120 -54.24 27.68 -60.65
CA GLY A 120 -55.38 26.84 -60.27
C GLY A 120 -56.08 27.10 -58.96
N GLY A 121 -56.41 28.36 -58.70
CA GLY A 121 -57.42 28.74 -57.70
C GLY A 121 -56.81 29.05 -56.34
N MET A 122 -56.39 30.30 -56.13
CA MET A 122 -56.28 30.90 -54.80
C MET A 122 -56.50 32.42 -54.84
N THR A 123 -56.92 32.93 -53.69
CA THR A 123 -57.19 34.33 -53.36
C THR A 123 -55.93 35.12 -53.07
N PHE A 124 -55.87 36.39 -53.51
CA PHE A 124 -54.84 37.35 -53.07
C PHE A 124 -55.46 38.49 -52.25
N THR A 125 -54.66 39.06 -51.34
CA THR A 125 -55.04 40.28 -50.59
C THR A 125 -54.45 41.52 -51.25
N ALA A 126 -55.18 42.64 -51.26
CA ALA A 126 -54.63 43.92 -51.70
C ALA A 126 -53.33 44.28 -50.94
N GLY A 127 -53.22 43.89 -49.67
CA GLY A 127 -52.06 44.15 -48.81
C GLY A 127 -50.74 43.53 -49.32
N GLN A 128 -50.78 42.37 -49.98
CA GLN A 128 -49.58 41.73 -50.51
C GLN A 128 -49.04 42.44 -51.76
N VAL A 129 -49.92 42.93 -52.64
CA VAL A 129 -49.54 43.74 -53.81
C VAL A 129 -49.06 45.14 -53.37
N ILE A 130 -49.69 45.70 -52.35
CA ILE A 130 -49.30 46.99 -51.74
C ILE A 130 -47.92 46.89 -51.09
N ASN A 131 -47.58 45.80 -50.41
CA ASN A 131 -46.24 45.60 -49.84
C ASN A 131 -45.15 45.45 -50.90
N GLY A 132 -45.45 44.82 -52.04
CA GLY A 132 -44.52 44.71 -53.17
C GLY A 132 -44.23 46.04 -53.85
N LEU A 133 -45.26 46.83 -54.09
CA LEU A 133 -45.14 48.20 -54.61
C LEU A 133 -44.49 49.14 -53.59
N GLY A 134 -44.78 48.94 -52.29
CA GLY A 134 -44.14 49.65 -51.17
C GLY A 134 -42.64 49.35 -51.07
N PHE A 135 -42.24 48.09 -51.24
CA PHE A 135 -40.82 47.70 -51.26
C PHE A 135 -40.10 48.29 -52.48
N LEU A 136 -40.70 48.23 -53.67
CA LEU A 136 -40.10 48.75 -54.91
C LEU A 136 -39.95 50.28 -54.88
N THR A 137 -40.87 51.01 -54.24
CA THR A 137 -40.81 52.48 -54.07
C THR A 137 -39.86 52.89 -52.93
N THR A 138 -39.73 52.08 -51.87
CA THR A 138 -38.81 52.30 -50.75
C THR A 138 -37.35 52.01 -51.15
N ALA A 139 -37.11 51.00 -52.00
CA ALA A 139 -35.77 50.62 -52.47
C ALA A 139 -35.09 51.69 -53.37
N ILE A 140 -35.85 52.63 -53.93
CA ILE A 140 -35.33 53.73 -54.77
C ILE A 140 -35.59 55.13 -54.19
N GLY A 141 -36.08 55.22 -52.95
CA GLY A 141 -36.18 56.48 -52.18
C GLY A 141 -37.34 57.41 -52.56
N ALA A 142 -38.34 56.95 -53.31
CA ALA A 142 -39.52 57.73 -53.66
C ALA A 142 -40.56 57.64 -52.52
N GLY A 143 -40.66 58.68 -51.69
CA GLY A 143 -41.60 58.74 -50.57
C GLY A 143 -43.06 58.92 -51.02
N ILE A 144 -43.70 57.84 -51.45
CA ILE A 144 -45.14 57.75 -51.68
C ILE A 144 -45.78 57.12 -50.45
N ASP A 145 -46.74 57.80 -49.83
CA ASP A 145 -47.43 57.26 -48.66
C ASP A 145 -48.30 56.05 -49.04
N SER A 146 -48.22 55.01 -48.20
CA SER A 146 -48.96 53.75 -48.27
C SER A 146 -50.45 53.91 -48.58
N SER A 147 -51.09 54.96 -48.06
CA SER A 147 -52.50 55.27 -48.29
C SER A 147 -52.85 55.58 -49.75
N THR A 148 -51.89 56.14 -50.51
CA THR A 148 -52.06 56.47 -51.93
C THR A 148 -51.84 55.24 -52.82
N ILE A 149 -50.95 54.32 -52.40
CA ILE A 149 -50.75 53.04 -53.08
C ILE A 149 -51.99 52.15 -52.92
N VAL A 150 -52.59 52.15 -51.73
CA VAL A 150 -53.85 51.43 -51.44
C VAL A 150 -54.98 51.90 -52.34
N SER A 151 -55.17 53.22 -52.49
CA SER A 151 -56.29 53.77 -53.26
C SER A 151 -56.16 53.50 -54.77
N ILE A 152 -54.96 53.56 -55.34
CA ILE A 152 -54.72 53.29 -56.76
C ILE A 152 -54.96 51.81 -57.09
N VAL A 153 -54.50 50.89 -56.22
CA VAL A 153 -54.66 49.44 -56.41
C VAL A 153 -56.13 49.02 -56.29
N GLN A 154 -56.88 49.56 -55.31
CA GLN A 154 -58.31 49.27 -55.18
C GLN A 154 -59.13 49.81 -56.36
N GLN A 155 -58.82 51.01 -56.86
CA GLN A 155 -59.56 51.63 -57.97
C GLN A 155 -59.37 50.89 -59.31
N GLN A 156 -58.25 50.18 -59.51
CA GLN A 156 -57.97 49.36 -60.69
C GLN A 156 -58.57 47.95 -60.58
N PHE A 157 -58.63 47.35 -59.39
CA PHE A 157 -59.35 46.09 -59.21
C PHE A 157 -60.86 46.24 -59.38
N GLU A 158 -61.43 47.38 -58.98
CA GLU A 158 -62.84 47.72 -59.24
C GLU A 158 -63.12 47.98 -60.73
N SER A 159 -62.16 48.57 -61.48
CA SER A 159 -62.33 48.82 -62.93
C SER A 159 -62.26 47.52 -63.76
N LEU A 160 -61.57 46.49 -63.26
CA LEU A 160 -61.52 45.13 -63.83
C LEU A 160 -62.72 44.25 -63.40
N GLY A 161 -63.67 44.80 -62.65
CA GLY A 161 -64.90 44.13 -62.24
C GLY A 161 -64.73 43.11 -61.10
N LEU A 162 -63.60 43.11 -60.40
CA LEU A 162 -63.34 42.22 -59.27
C LEU A 162 -63.83 42.90 -57.98
N THR A 163 -64.75 42.26 -57.26
CA THR A 163 -65.24 42.73 -55.95
C THR A 163 -64.64 41.88 -54.82
N PRO A 164 -64.12 42.50 -53.75
CA PRO A 164 -63.53 41.76 -52.64
C PRO A 164 -64.62 41.07 -51.80
N ASP A 165 -64.30 39.91 -51.22
CA ASP A 165 -65.13 39.29 -50.19
C ASP A 165 -65.04 40.05 -48.85
N SER A 166 -65.83 39.61 -47.85
CA SER A 166 -65.90 40.23 -46.53
C SER A 166 -64.59 40.23 -45.73
N GLN A 167 -63.56 39.51 -46.17
CA GLN A 167 -62.23 39.52 -45.57
C GLN A 167 -61.19 40.29 -46.42
N GLY A 168 -61.60 40.93 -47.52
CA GLY A 168 -60.72 41.72 -48.37
C GLY A 168 -59.96 40.92 -49.43
N ASN A 169 -60.40 39.70 -49.74
CA ASN A 169 -59.76 38.82 -50.71
C ASN A 169 -60.44 38.87 -52.09
N TYR A 170 -59.65 38.73 -53.16
CA TYR A 170 -60.13 38.64 -54.55
C TYR A 170 -59.84 37.23 -55.10
N SER A 171 -60.81 36.57 -55.78
CA SER A 171 -60.64 35.20 -56.32
C SER A 171 -60.84 35.14 -57.84
N ALA A 172 -59.97 34.39 -58.53
CA ALA A 172 -60.10 34.05 -59.95
C ALA A 172 -60.30 32.54 -60.08
N SER A 173 -61.41 32.11 -60.70
CA SER A 173 -61.73 30.71 -60.87
C SER A 173 -60.98 30.06 -62.05
N SER A 174 -60.31 28.94 -61.76
CA SER A 174 -59.81 27.85 -62.62
C SER A 174 -58.40 27.94 -63.26
N LEU A 175 -57.59 26.87 -63.07
CA LEU A 175 -56.74 26.14 -64.05
C LEU A 175 -55.63 25.26 -63.38
N SER A 176 -55.66 23.95 -63.58
CA SER A 176 -54.77 22.91 -63.00
C SER A 176 -53.36 22.76 -63.60
N SER A 177 -52.37 22.24 -62.84
CA SER A 177 -51.28 21.31 -63.29
C SER A 177 -50.41 20.83 -62.09
N SER A 178 -50.19 19.53 -61.82
CA SER A 178 -49.31 18.51 -62.43
C SER A 178 -47.85 18.43 -61.92
N ASN A 179 -47.58 18.37 -60.60
CA ASN A 179 -46.32 17.88 -60.01
C ASN A 179 -46.59 17.23 -58.63
N PHE A 180 -46.02 16.06 -58.33
CA PHE A 180 -46.21 15.34 -57.05
C PHE A 180 -45.13 15.72 -56.04
N ILE A 181 -45.51 16.41 -54.96
CA ILE A 181 -44.66 16.72 -53.80
C ILE A 181 -45.33 16.04 -52.60
N CYS A 182 -44.71 15.01 -52.01
CA CYS A 182 -45.18 14.44 -50.75
C CYS A 182 -44.54 15.18 -49.56
N ASP A 183 -45.37 15.81 -48.73
CA ASP A 183 -45.03 16.35 -47.42
C ASP A 183 -45.97 15.71 -46.38
N ALA A 184 -45.42 15.36 -45.21
CA ALA A 184 -46.12 14.82 -44.05
C ALA A 184 -47.34 15.65 -43.61
N SER A 185 -47.36 16.96 -43.88
CA SER A 185 -48.51 17.82 -43.56
C SER A 185 -49.76 17.56 -44.43
N ASN A 186 -49.61 16.85 -45.55
CA ASN A 186 -50.67 16.62 -46.56
C ASN A 186 -50.90 15.12 -46.89
N ALA A 187 -50.29 14.21 -46.12
CA ALA A 187 -50.38 12.77 -46.36
C ALA A 187 -51.79 12.18 -46.19
N SER A 188 -52.76 12.90 -45.61
CA SER A 188 -54.15 12.43 -45.55
C SER A 188 -55.05 13.02 -46.65
N THR A 189 -54.67 14.14 -47.28
CA THR A 189 -55.53 14.86 -48.25
C THR A 189 -55.09 14.67 -49.70
N MET A 190 -53.84 14.29 -49.96
CA MET A 190 -53.42 13.81 -51.30
C MET A 190 -53.81 12.35 -51.56
N PHE A 191 -54.11 11.57 -50.51
CA PHE A 191 -54.40 10.14 -50.65
C PHE A 191 -55.88 9.81 -50.94
N ASP A 192 -56.78 10.81 -50.93
CA ASP A 192 -58.18 10.61 -51.34
C ASP A 192 -58.39 10.70 -52.86
N ILE A 193 -57.35 11.06 -53.64
CA ILE A 193 -57.35 10.93 -55.12
C ILE A 193 -56.96 9.51 -55.57
N VAL A 194 -56.52 8.63 -54.65
CA VAL A 194 -56.04 7.27 -54.97
C VAL A 194 -56.86 6.19 -54.26
N LYS A 195 -58.19 6.34 -54.18
CA LYS A 195 -59.11 5.20 -53.98
C LYS A 195 -59.70 4.65 -55.28
N GLY A 196 -59.35 5.24 -56.42
CA GLY A 196 -59.58 4.65 -57.73
C GLY A 196 -58.34 3.90 -58.20
N ASN A 197 -58.46 2.59 -58.41
CA ASN A 197 -57.44 1.74 -59.04
C ASN A 197 -56.83 2.40 -60.30
N ASN A 198 -55.65 3.02 -60.16
CA ASN A 198 -54.82 3.39 -61.30
C ASN A 198 -54.03 2.15 -61.72
N VAL A 199 -54.59 1.37 -62.64
CA VAL A 199 -53.97 0.20 -63.29
C VAL A 199 -53.10 0.59 -64.50
N GLY A 200 -52.48 1.78 -64.48
CA GLY A 200 -51.52 2.20 -65.50
C GLY A 200 -50.11 1.78 -65.11
N SER A 201 -49.39 1.11 -66.00
CA SER A 201 -48.01 0.60 -65.83
C SER A 201 -46.94 1.65 -65.55
N ASP A 202 -47.29 2.94 -65.54
CA ASP A 202 -46.34 4.05 -65.68
C ASP A 202 -46.19 4.91 -64.41
N LEU A 203 -47.01 4.66 -63.37
CA LEU A 203 -47.02 5.42 -62.11
C LEU A 203 -46.39 4.59 -60.97
N PRO A 204 -45.50 5.19 -60.15
CA PRO A 204 -44.96 4.51 -58.99
C PRO A 204 -46.09 4.20 -58.00
N GLN A 205 -46.18 2.95 -57.54
CA GLN A 205 -47.15 2.58 -56.52
C GLN A 205 -46.55 2.91 -55.16
N ILE A 206 -47.23 3.76 -54.40
CA ILE A 206 -46.77 4.16 -53.07
C ILE A 206 -47.69 3.52 -52.03
N TYR A 207 -47.13 2.68 -51.18
CA TYR A 207 -47.82 2.06 -50.05
C TYR A 207 -47.25 2.65 -48.77
N VAL A 208 -48.10 3.16 -47.89
CA VAL A 208 -47.71 3.54 -46.54
C VAL A 208 -48.28 2.51 -45.59
N ASP A 209 -47.42 1.84 -44.84
CA ASP A 209 -47.86 0.83 -43.88
C ASP A 209 -48.36 1.47 -42.56
N SER A 210 -48.81 0.63 -41.62
CA SER A 210 -49.30 1.08 -40.32
C SER A 210 -48.24 1.72 -39.41
N ASN A 211 -46.96 1.68 -39.82
CA ASN A 211 -45.82 2.20 -39.08
C ASN A 211 -45.30 3.54 -39.67
N ASN A 212 -46.05 4.16 -40.59
CA ASN A 212 -45.62 5.35 -41.35
C ASN A 212 -44.41 5.12 -42.28
N VAL A 213 -44.11 3.87 -42.67
CA VAL A 213 -43.08 3.60 -43.70
C VAL A 213 -43.72 3.76 -45.08
N ALA A 214 -43.15 4.62 -45.92
CA ALA A 214 -43.60 4.81 -47.30
C ALA A 214 -42.75 3.94 -48.25
N THR A 215 -43.32 2.85 -48.75
CA THR A 215 -42.74 2.01 -49.81
C THR A 215 -43.12 2.57 -51.19
N VAL A 216 -42.13 2.87 -52.03
CA VAL A 216 -42.35 3.35 -53.41
C VAL A 216 -41.89 2.27 -54.38
N LEU A 217 -42.84 1.55 -54.96
CA LEU A 217 -42.61 0.59 -56.04
C LEU A 217 -42.53 1.33 -57.38
N VAL A 218 -41.34 1.38 -57.98
CA VAL A 218 -41.14 1.98 -59.31
C VAL A 218 -41.06 0.86 -60.36
N GLY A 219 -42.04 0.79 -61.27
CA GLY A 219 -42.07 -0.22 -62.33
C GLY A 219 -41.03 0.01 -63.44
N ASP A 220 -40.36 -1.09 -63.83
CA ASP A 220 -39.53 -1.34 -65.04
C ASP A 220 -38.46 -0.30 -65.47
N ALA A 221 -37.26 -0.46 -64.88
CA ALA A 221 -35.87 -0.48 -65.38
C ALA A 221 -35.33 0.41 -66.55
N THR A 222 -36.07 1.31 -67.20
CA THR A 222 -35.51 2.02 -68.39
C THR A 222 -35.61 3.54 -68.40
N SER A 223 -36.22 4.16 -67.40
CA SER A 223 -36.31 5.62 -67.31
C SER A 223 -35.66 6.09 -66.03
N GLY A 224 -34.54 6.81 -66.13
CA GLY A 224 -33.88 7.44 -64.98
C GLY A 224 -34.80 8.48 -64.36
N ARG A 225 -35.48 8.10 -63.27
CA ARG A 225 -36.41 8.98 -62.54
C ARG A 225 -35.67 9.62 -61.37
N ASP A 226 -35.88 10.92 -61.20
CA ASP A 226 -35.44 11.67 -60.02
C ASP A 226 -36.51 11.58 -58.94
N LEU A 227 -36.14 11.07 -57.76
CA LEU A 227 -37.00 11.02 -56.58
C LEU A 227 -36.41 11.93 -55.50
N ILE A 228 -37.14 12.99 -55.12
CA ILE A 228 -36.72 13.89 -54.04
C ILE A 228 -37.50 13.51 -52.78
N VAL A 229 -36.77 13.22 -51.71
CA VAL A 229 -37.33 12.82 -50.42
C VAL A 229 -37.02 13.90 -49.39
N SER A 230 -38.05 14.60 -48.92
CA SER A 230 -37.95 15.65 -47.91
C SER A 230 -38.95 15.39 -46.79
N PRO A 231 -38.50 15.18 -45.53
CA PRO A 231 -39.39 15.14 -44.40
C PRO A 231 -39.74 16.59 -44.06
N GLY A 232 -40.99 16.99 -44.30
CA GLY A 232 -41.50 18.28 -43.87
C GLY A 232 -41.14 18.58 -42.40
N LEU A 233 -40.96 19.86 -42.09
CA LEU A 233 -40.43 20.36 -40.83
C LEU A 233 -40.92 19.58 -39.59
N SER A 234 -39.98 18.91 -38.93
CA SER A 234 -40.09 18.17 -37.66
C SER A 234 -41.11 17.03 -37.62
N GLY A 235 -40.68 15.83 -38.05
CA GLY A 235 -41.35 14.55 -37.83
C GLY A 235 -40.34 13.40 -37.79
N PRO A 236 -40.71 12.18 -37.33
CA PRO A 236 -39.83 11.02 -37.37
C PRO A 236 -39.38 10.78 -38.82
N GLY A 237 -38.09 10.48 -39.00
CA GLY A 237 -37.45 10.41 -40.32
C GLY A 237 -38.23 9.49 -41.28
N LEU A 238 -38.33 9.93 -42.53
CA LEU A 238 -38.98 9.13 -43.57
C LEU A 238 -38.03 7.99 -43.97
N GLN A 239 -38.46 6.74 -43.75
CA GLN A 239 -37.79 5.56 -44.30
C GLN A 239 -38.41 5.25 -45.67
N LEU A 240 -37.59 5.34 -46.71
CA LEU A 240 -37.97 5.01 -48.08
C LEU A 240 -37.38 3.66 -48.47
N VAL A 241 -38.23 2.71 -48.85
CA VAL A 241 -37.81 1.44 -49.50
C VAL A 241 -37.95 1.60 -51.01
N VAL A 242 -36.85 1.46 -51.74
CA VAL A 242 -36.83 1.57 -53.22
C VAL A 242 -36.63 0.19 -53.85
N GLU A 243 -37.58 -0.19 -54.70
CA GLU A 243 -37.50 -1.37 -55.57
C GLU A 243 -37.40 -0.93 -57.04
N GLY A 244 -36.38 -1.44 -57.76
CA GLY A 244 -36.03 -1.12 -59.15
C GLY A 244 -34.61 -0.56 -59.34
N SER A 245 -34.10 -0.63 -60.58
CA SER A 245 -32.80 -0.05 -60.99
C SER A 245 -32.95 1.19 -61.89
N GLY A 246 -31.94 2.04 -61.90
CA GLY A 246 -31.80 3.26 -62.71
C GLY A 246 -32.25 4.54 -62.00
N ASN A 247 -32.55 4.50 -60.70
CA ASN A 247 -33.10 5.65 -59.99
C ASN A 247 -32.01 6.64 -59.57
N SER A 248 -32.36 7.93 -59.57
CA SER A 248 -31.57 9.03 -59.00
C SER A 248 -32.35 9.58 -57.81
N ILE A 249 -31.81 9.45 -56.60
CA ILE A 249 -32.57 9.73 -55.37
C ILE A 249 -31.87 10.81 -54.58
N THR A 250 -32.53 11.94 -54.32
CA THR A 250 -31.98 13.02 -53.51
C THR A 250 -32.54 12.97 -52.09
N LEU A 251 -31.66 12.84 -51.10
CA LEU A 251 -31.95 12.84 -49.67
C LEU A 251 -31.87 14.25 -49.09
N GLU A 252 -32.89 14.70 -48.36
CA GLU A 252 -32.81 15.91 -47.51
C GLU A 252 -32.73 15.56 -46.01
N GLN A 253 -32.36 16.55 -45.18
CA GLN A 253 -32.05 16.40 -43.75
C GLN A 253 -33.11 15.59 -42.99
N GLY A 254 -32.68 14.55 -42.26
CA GLY A 254 -33.56 13.66 -41.48
C GLY A 254 -34.18 12.48 -42.24
N SER A 255 -33.74 12.19 -43.47
CA SER A 255 -34.22 11.05 -44.28
C SER A 255 -33.24 9.87 -44.29
N SER A 256 -33.75 8.65 -44.41
CA SER A 256 -32.95 7.43 -44.64
C SER A 256 -33.53 6.63 -45.80
N ILE A 257 -32.68 6.03 -46.63
CA ILE A 257 -33.11 5.11 -47.70
C ILE A 257 -32.61 3.71 -47.40
N VAL A 258 -33.48 2.73 -47.66
CA VAL A 258 -33.17 1.30 -47.68
C VAL A 258 -33.37 0.79 -49.10
N MET A 259 -32.40 0.07 -49.65
CA MET A 259 -32.49 -0.51 -50.99
C MET A 259 -31.75 -1.84 -51.11
N ASP A 260 -32.18 -2.67 -52.06
CA ASP A 260 -31.50 -3.89 -52.48
C ASP A 260 -30.21 -3.53 -53.25
N ALA A 261 -29.06 -4.01 -52.74
CA ALA A 261 -27.74 -3.69 -53.27
C ALA A 261 -27.46 -4.20 -54.70
N THR A 262 -28.28 -5.13 -55.22
CA THR A 262 -28.13 -5.63 -56.60
C THR A 262 -28.60 -4.63 -57.65
N GLN A 263 -29.41 -3.65 -57.25
CA GLN A 263 -30.12 -2.76 -58.15
C GLN A 263 -29.31 -1.49 -58.39
N ALA A 264 -29.10 -1.15 -59.67
CA ALA A 264 -28.24 -0.05 -60.07
C ALA A 264 -28.87 1.34 -59.80
N ASN A 265 -28.60 1.99 -58.66
CA ASN A 265 -29.19 3.27 -58.27
C ASN A 265 -28.11 4.31 -57.90
N THR A 266 -28.41 5.60 -58.09
CA THR A 266 -27.58 6.73 -57.69
C THR A 266 -28.29 7.52 -56.59
N ILE A 267 -27.60 7.82 -55.49
CA ILE A 267 -28.12 8.56 -54.35
C ILE A 267 -27.34 9.86 -54.23
N HIS A 268 -28.02 10.99 -54.20
CA HIS A 268 -27.45 12.29 -53.90
C HIS A 268 -27.85 12.69 -52.48
N ASN A 269 -26.89 12.79 -51.56
CA ASN A 269 -27.14 13.38 -50.25
C ASN A 269 -27.20 14.91 -50.40
N GLY A 270 -28.40 15.47 -50.36
CA GLY A 270 -28.63 16.92 -50.48
C GLY A 270 -28.09 17.75 -49.31
N VAL A 271 -27.74 17.11 -48.19
CA VAL A 271 -27.14 17.79 -47.02
C VAL A 271 -25.62 17.84 -47.12
N SER A 272 -24.96 16.72 -47.42
CA SER A 272 -23.50 16.66 -47.52
C SER A 272 -22.96 16.98 -48.92
N GLY A 273 -23.80 16.89 -49.95
CA GLY A 273 -23.42 16.99 -51.37
C GLY A 273 -22.83 15.70 -51.95
N ASP A 274 -22.75 14.63 -51.16
CA ASP A 274 -22.14 13.37 -51.57
C ASP A 274 -23.03 12.59 -52.55
N THR A 275 -22.40 11.88 -53.49
CA THR A 275 -23.09 10.97 -54.41
C THR A 275 -22.64 9.53 -54.15
N TYR A 276 -23.60 8.62 -53.99
CA TYR A 276 -23.36 7.19 -53.80
C TYR A 276 -23.97 6.43 -54.98
N THR A 277 -23.22 5.50 -55.58
CA THR A 277 -23.71 4.64 -56.66
C THR A 277 -23.79 3.21 -56.16
N VAL A 278 -24.98 2.64 -56.09
CA VAL A 278 -25.22 1.22 -55.78
C VAL A 278 -25.37 0.49 -57.10
N ALA A 279 -24.56 -0.52 -57.41
CA ALA A 279 -24.74 -1.34 -58.62
C ALA A 279 -24.04 -2.69 -58.52
N ASN A 280 -24.71 -3.76 -58.96
CA ASN A 280 -24.17 -5.13 -59.00
C ASN A 280 -23.62 -5.60 -57.65
N GLY A 281 -24.28 -5.24 -56.55
CA GLY A 281 -23.80 -5.57 -55.22
C GLY A 281 -22.57 -4.77 -54.79
N VAL A 282 -22.30 -3.62 -55.41
CA VAL A 282 -21.23 -2.72 -54.97
C VAL A 282 -21.77 -1.32 -54.78
N VAL A 283 -21.64 -0.79 -53.57
CA VAL A 283 -21.87 0.62 -53.27
C VAL A 283 -20.55 1.37 -53.46
N THR A 284 -20.54 2.39 -54.30
CA THR A 284 -19.42 3.31 -54.48
C THR A 284 -19.79 4.65 -53.88
N GLY A 285 -19.16 5.05 -52.77
CA GLY A 285 -19.38 6.36 -52.15
C GLY A 285 -18.67 7.51 -52.88
N ALA A 286 -18.97 8.75 -52.48
CA ALA A 286 -18.49 9.97 -53.13
C ALA A 286 -16.94 10.09 -53.18
N ASN A 287 -16.26 9.48 -52.21
CA ASN A 287 -14.79 9.44 -52.12
C ASN A 287 -14.17 8.27 -52.93
N GLY A 288 -14.97 7.52 -53.68
CA GLY A 288 -14.53 6.33 -54.43
C GLY A 288 -14.41 5.05 -53.59
N SER A 289 -14.77 5.09 -52.30
CA SER A 289 -14.86 3.92 -51.43
C SER A 289 -15.85 2.92 -51.99
N LYS A 290 -15.47 1.65 -52.08
CA LYS A 290 -16.32 0.57 -52.59
C LYS A 290 -16.65 -0.40 -51.48
N ILE A 291 -17.94 -0.64 -51.26
CA ILE A 291 -18.47 -1.61 -50.31
C ILE A 291 -19.15 -2.71 -51.12
N ASN A 292 -18.77 -3.98 -50.91
CA ASN A 292 -19.36 -5.12 -51.60
C ASN A 292 -20.52 -5.65 -50.75
N ALA A 293 -21.75 -5.46 -51.22
CA ALA A 293 -22.98 -5.93 -50.61
C ALA A 293 -23.58 -7.01 -51.55
N GLY A 294 -23.56 -8.27 -51.14
CA GLY A 294 -24.11 -9.40 -51.88
C GLY A 294 -25.60 -9.29 -52.22
N SER A 295 -26.13 -10.30 -52.91
CA SER A 295 -27.50 -10.29 -53.44
C SER A 295 -28.62 -10.41 -52.40
N THR A 296 -28.26 -10.53 -51.13
CA THR A 296 -29.16 -10.69 -49.98
C THR A 296 -28.97 -9.57 -48.96
N ASP A 297 -28.16 -8.57 -49.31
CA ASP A 297 -27.68 -7.58 -48.35
C ASP A 297 -28.52 -6.31 -48.46
N VAL A 298 -28.84 -5.75 -47.30
CA VAL A 298 -29.58 -4.50 -47.16
C VAL A 298 -28.59 -3.38 -46.91
N PHE A 299 -28.67 -2.33 -47.73
CA PHE A 299 -27.81 -1.15 -47.59
C PHE A 299 -28.62 0.06 -47.13
N SER A 300 -28.08 0.79 -46.14
CA SER A 300 -28.64 2.06 -45.69
C SER A 300 -27.59 3.17 -45.58
N VAL A 301 -27.99 4.40 -45.85
CA VAL A 301 -27.18 5.63 -45.68
C VAL A 301 -27.99 6.65 -44.91
N ASP A 302 -27.37 7.23 -43.89
CA ASP A 302 -27.96 8.32 -43.12
C ASP A 302 -27.56 9.71 -43.66
N THR A 303 -28.22 10.76 -43.19
CA THR A 303 -27.92 12.13 -43.65
C THR A 303 -26.54 12.66 -43.23
N HIS A 304 -25.84 11.97 -42.33
CA HIS A 304 -24.47 12.30 -41.92
C HIS A 304 -23.40 11.53 -42.72
N GLY A 305 -23.83 10.71 -43.69
CA GLY A 305 -22.95 9.93 -44.56
C GLY A 305 -22.45 8.63 -43.94
N SER A 306 -22.99 8.21 -42.79
CA SER A 306 -22.77 6.87 -42.24
C SER A 306 -23.50 5.84 -43.10
N GLN A 307 -22.83 4.71 -43.33
CA GLN A 307 -23.28 3.65 -44.22
C GLN A 307 -23.39 2.35 -43.41
N THR A 308 -24.48 1.61 -43.55
CA THR A 308 -24.66 0.31 -42.89
C THR A 308 -24.98 -0.76 -43.93
N VAL A 309 -24.34 -1.91 -43.82
CA VAL A 309 -24.61 -3.10 -44.63
C VAL A 309 -25.06 -4.22 -43.69
N GLU A 310 -26.25 -4.76 -43.92
CA GLU A 310 -26.78 -5.93 -43.21
C GLU A 310 -26.84 -7.12 -44.17
N THR A 311 -26.18 -8.21 -43.84
CA THR A 311 -26.12 -9.44 -44.64
C THR A 311 -27.10 -10.45 -44.07
N TYR A 312 -28.01 -10.99 -44.89
CA TYR A 312 -28.98 -12.00 -44.48
C TYR A 312 -28.71 -13.36 -45.14
N ASN A 313 -28.93 -14.44 -44.39
CA ASN A 313 -28.87 -15.78 -44.95
C ASN A 313 -30.17 -16.18 -45.66
N THR A 314 -30.17 -17.35 -46.28
CA THR A 314 -31.35 -17.89 -47.01
C THR A 314 -32.59 -18.17 -46.15
N LEU A 315 -32.46 -18.18 -44.82
CA LEU A 315 -33.58 -18.30 -43.88
C LEU A 315 -34.12 -16.93 -43.45
N GLY A 316 -33.51 -15.83 -43.92
CA GLY A 316 -33.88 -14.46 -43.55
C GLY A 316 -33.34 -14.02 -42.19
N HIS A 317 -32.39 -14.75 -41.60
CA HIS A 317 -31.68 -14.28 -40.41
C HIS A 317 -30.48 -13.45 -40.85
N GLU A 318 -30.27 -12.32 -40.16
CA GLU A 318 -29.04 -11.54 -40.27
C GLU A 318 -27.85 -12.40 -39.85
N THR A 319 -26.71 -12.24 -40.54
CA THR A 319 -25.45 -12.95 -40.27
C THR A 319 -24.29 -11.99 -40.02
N GLU A 320 -24.36 -10.76 -40.53
CA GLU A 320 -23.33 -9.73 -40.37
C GLU A 320 -23.95 -8.33 -40.53
N GLN A 321 -23.52 -7.37 -39.71
CA GLN A 321 -23.86 -5.94 -39.84
C GLN A 321 -22.59 -5.09 -39.77
N ALA A 322 -22.19 -4.52 -40.89
CA ALA A 322 -21.02 -3.65 -40.98
C ALA A 322 -21.44 -2.17 -41.08
N THR A 323 -21.02 -1.37 -40.11
CA THR A 323 -21.26 0.09 -40.08
C THR A 323 -19.99 0.85 -40.40
N PHE A 324 -20.07 1.77 -41.35
CA PHE A 324 -18.99 2.65 -41.78
C PHE A 324 -19.33 4.10 -41.43
N GLY A 325 -18.35 4.82 -40.87
CA GLY A 325 -18.49 6.26 -40.61
C GLY A 325 -18.46 7.09 -41.91
N SER A 326 -18.62 8.42 -41.79
CA SER A 326 -18.67 9.37 -42.92
C SER A 326 -17.41 9.37 -43.81
N GLY A 327 -16.28 8.85 -43.33
CA GLY A 327 -15.04 8.64 -44.09
C GLY A 327 -14.96 7.31 -44.84
N GLY A 328 -15.98 6.44 -44.76
CA GLY A 328 -15.99 5.10 -45.35
C GLY A 328 -15.08 4.08 -44.64
N LYS A 329 -14.60 4.39 -43.43
CA LYS A 329 -13.91 3.44 -42.56
C LYS A 329 -14.93 2.68 -41.72
N LEU A 330 -14.72 1.37 -41.55
CA LEU A 330 -15.49 0.52 -40.64
C LEU A 330 -15.37 1.08 -39.22
N SER A 331 -16.50 1.25 -38.54
CA SER A 331 -16.59 1.74 -37.16
C SER A 331 -17.26 0.72 -36.24
N GLN A 332 -18.06 -0.19 -36.78
CA GLN A 332 -18.63 -1.32 -36.05
C GLN A 332 -18.87 -2.49 -36.98
N ASP A 333 -18.70 -3.71 -36.49
CA ASP A 333 -18.99 -4.95 -37.21
C ASP A 333 -19.62 -5.99 -36.29
N LEU A 334 -20.86 -6.38 -36.55
CA LEU A 334 -21.64 -7.31 -35.73
C LEU A 334 -21.82 -8.64 -36.48
N PHE A 335 -21.56 -9.77 -35.84
CA PHE A 335 -21.78 -11.10 -36.42
C PHE A 335 -22.86 -11.85 -35.67
N TYR A 336 -23.73 -12.55 -36.39
CA TYR A 336 -24.86 -13.26 -35.83
C TYR A 336 -24.80 -14.75 -36.18
N ASP A 337 -25.25 -15.59 -35.25
CA ASP A 337 -25.41 -17.03 -35.47
C ASP A 337 -26.47 -17.28 -36.54
N ALA A 338 -26.06 -17.88 -37.66
CA ALA A 338 -26.92 -18.10 -38.82
C ALA A 338 -28.20 -18.92 -38.52
N THR A 339 -28.22 -19.72 -37.45
CA THR A 339 -29.37 -20.57 -37.11
C THR A 339 -30.38 -19.85 -36.21
N SER A 340 -29.90 -19.09 -35.23
CA SER A 340 -30.71 -18.47 -34.19
C SER A 340 -30.91 -16.96 -34.35
N GLY A 341 -30.12 -16.30 -35.20
CA GLY A 341 -30.11 -14.84 -35.34
C GLY A 341 -29.54 -14.10 -34.13
N ARG A 342 -28.88 -14.82 -33.20
CA ARG A 342 -28.29 -14.24 -31.98
C ARG A 342 -26.92 -13.65 -32.29
N LEU A 343 -26.63 -12.45 -31.78
CA LEU A 343 -25.30 -11.85 -31.83
C LEU A 343 -24.24 -12.79 -31.22
N THR A 344 -23.17 -13.06 -31.97
CA THR A 344 -22.03 -13.90 -31.59
C THR A 344 -20.75 -13.11 -31.43
N GLN A 345 -20.59 -12.00 -32.16
CA GLN A 345 -19.44 -11.13 -32.05
C GLN A 345 -19.83 -9.68 -32.36
N GLU A 346 -19.19 -8.72 -31.72
CA GLU A 346 -19.32 -7.27 -31.96
C GLU A 346 -17.93 -6.66 -31.90
N ASN A 347 -17.48 -6.02 -32.98
CA ASN A 347 -16.20 -5.33 -33.05
C ASN A 347 -16.45 -3.83 -33.18
N ASP A 348 -16.08 -3.06 -32.16
CA ASP A 348 -16.19 -1.60 -32.17
C ASP A 348 -14.83 -0.99 -32.51
N ILE A 349 -14.76 -0.21 -33.59
CA ILE A 349 -13.50 0.30 -34.16
C ILE A 349 -13.46 1.83 -34.08
N ASN A 350 -12.48 2.35 -33.38
CA ASN A 350 -12.23 3.78 -33.29
C ASN A 350 -11.57 4.33 -34.57
N ALA A 351 -11.69 5.64 -34.77
CA ALA A 351 -11.14 6.31 -35.96
C ALA A 351 -9.61 6.18 -36.12
N ASP A 352 -8.89 5.98 -35.01
CA ASP A 352 -7.44 5.78 -34.96
C ASP A 352 -7.00 4.33 -35.22
N GLY A 353 -7.95 3.39 -35.29
CA GLY A 353 -7.73 1.96 -35.52
C GLY A 353 -7.64 1.12 -34.24
N SER A 354 -7.75 1.71 -33.04
CA SER A 354 -7.98 0.93 -31.82
C SER A 354 -9.36 0.27 -31.89
N GLN A 355 -9.51 -0.91 -31.31
CA GLN A 355 -10.77 -1.67 -31.38
C GLN A 355 -11.07 -2.45 -30.11
N VAL A 356 -12.35 -2.73 -29.87
CA VAL A 356 -12.84 -3.64 -28.82
C VAL A 356 -13.67 -4.73 -29.48
N ASP A 357 -13.26 -5.98 -29.32
CA ASP A 357 -13.95 -7.14 -29.89
C ASP A 357 -14.65 -7.92 -28.76
N HIS A 358 -15.98 -7.92 -28.76
CA HIS A 358 -16.82 -8.72 -27.88
C HIS A 358 -17.19 -10.05 -28.53
N LEU A 359 -16.92 -11.16 -27.87
CA LEU A 359 -17.31 -12.51 -28.25
C LEU A 359 -18.39 -13.04 -27.29
N PHE A 360 -19.56 -13.39 -27.82
CA PHE A 360 -20.71 -13.89 -27.05
C PHE A 360 -20.89 -15.40 -27.23
N ASN A 361 -20.50 -16.16 -26.21
CA ASN A 361 -20.55 -17.62 -26.25
C ASN A 361 -21.98 -18.17 -26.12
N ALA A 362 -22.22 -19.35 -26.70
CA ALA A 362 -23.54 -19.99 -26.68
C ALA A 362 -24.03 -20.39 -25.26
N ASN A 363 -23.10 -20.55 -24.30
CA ASN A 363 -23.41 -20.81 -22.89
C ASN A 363 -23.81 -19.54 -22.10
N GLY A 364 -23.76 -18.36 -22.74
CA GLY A 364 -24.08 -17.07 -22.13
C GLY A 364 -22.90 -16.33 -21.50
N THR A 365 -21.66 -16.83 -21.57
CA THR A 365 -20.47 -16.07 -21.18
C THR A 365 -20.03 -15.13 -22.30
N GLN A 366 -19.27 -14.10 -21.95
CA GLN A 366 -18.75 -13.12 -22.90
C GLN A 366 -17.25 -12.91 -22.67
N THR A 367 -16.49 -12.67 -23.72
CA THR A 367 -15.08 -12.22 -23.63
C THR A 367 -14.93 -10.95 -24.46
N ALA A 368 -14.25 -9.94 -23.92
CA ALA A 368 -13.92 -8.71 -24.61
C ALA A 368 -12.39 -8.65 -24.80
N TYR A 369 -11.94 -8.30 -26.00
CA TYR A 369 -10.54 -8.09 -26.34
C TYR A 369 -10.34 -6.63 -26.73
N VAL A 370 -9.40 -5.93 -26.10
CA VAL A 370 -9.11 -4.53 -26.38
C VAL A 370 -7.77 -4.45 -27.11
N PHE A 371 -7.74 -3.76 -28.24
CA PHE A 371 -6.55 -3.55 -29.05
C PHE A 371 -6.22 -2.07 -29.18
N ASN A 372 -4.93 -1.75 -29.13
CA ASN A 372 -4.45 -0.41 -29.43
C ASN A 372 -4.49 -0.10 -30.93
N ALA A 373 -4.18 1.15 -31.29
CA ALA A 373 -4.17 1.60 -32.69
C ALA A 373 -3.11 0.90 -33.59
N GLN A 374 -2.17 0.15 -33.01
CA GLN A 374 -1.21 -0.68 -33.75
C GLN A 374 -1.71 -2.13 -33.94
N GLY A 375 -2.88 -2.48 -33.40
CA GLY A 375 -3.47 -3.81 -33.46
C GLY A 375 -2.87 -4.78 -32.43
N HIS A 376 -2.19 -4.29 -31.40
CA HIS A 376 -1.73 -5.14 -30.29
C HIS A 376 -2.81 -5.18 -29.20
N GLU A 377 -3.09 -6.38 -28.71
CA GLU A 377 -3.95 -6.60 -27.55
C GLU A 377 -3.35 -5.93 -26.30
N THR A 378 -4.19 -5.22 -25.56
CA THR A 378 -3.81 -4.52 -24.32
C THR A 378 -4.61 -5.00 -23.11
N GLU A 379 -5.80 -5.57 -23.33
CA GLU A 379 -6.67 -6.07 -22.27
C GLU A 379 -7.58 -7.20 -22.80
N GLN A 380 -7.83 -8.21 -21.97
CA GLN A 380 -8.80 -9.28 -22.18
C GLN A 380 -9.68 -9.43 -20.94
N ALA A 381 -10.97 -9.12 -21.07
CA ALA A 381 -11.95 -9.24 -19.99
C ALA A 381 -12.95 -10.37 -20.26
N THR A 382 -13.10 -11.31 -19.32
CA THR A 382 -14.10 -12.39 -19.41
C THR A 382 -15.22 -12.16 -18.41
N TYR A 383 -16.46 -12.41 -18.85
CA TYR A 383 -17.68 -12.23 -18.09
C TYR A 383 -18.45 -13.56 -17.99
N GLY A 384 -18.90 -13.87 -16.78
CA GLY A 384 -19.75 -15.01 -16.49
C GLY A 384 -21.16 -14.85 -17.06
N THR A 385 -21.97 -15.90 -16.93
CA THR A 385 -23.36 -15.94 -17.44
C THR A 385 -24.33 -14.95 -16.77
N ASN A 386 -23.91 -14.36 -15.64
CA ASN A 386 -24.63 -13.29 -14.93
C ASN A 386 -24.22 -11.88 -15.40
N GLY A 387 -23.35 -11.77 -16.41
CA GLY A 387 -22.80 -10.51 -16.90
C GLY A 387 -21.76 -9.87 -15.98
N LYS A 388 -21.33 -10.54 -14.91
CA LYS A 388 -20.23 -10.06 -14.05
C LYS A 388 -18.89 -10.51 -14.62
N MET A 389 -17.90 -9.64 -14.55
CA MET A 389 -16.51 -9.97 -14.86
C MET A 389 -16.01 -11.08 -13.93
N THR A 390 -15.33 -12.06 -14.50
CA THR A 390 -14.71 -13.20 -13.80
C THR A 390 -13.21 -13.23 -13.97
N GLN A 391 -12.69 -12.56 -15.01
CA GLN A 391 -11.26 -12.45 -15.26
C GLN A 391 -10.97 -11.17 -16.04
N ASP A 392 -9.84 -10.53 -15.76
CA ASP A 392 -9.36 -9.34 -16.47
C ASP A 392 -7.82 -9.39 -16.62
N VAL A 393 -7.33 -9.46 -17.86
CA VAL A 393 -5.91 -9.69 -18.17
C VAL A 393 -5.36 -8.50 -18.95
N PHE A 394 -4.23 -7.94 -18.53
CA PHE A 394 -3.58 -6.80 -19.16
C PHE A 394 -2.27 -7.20 -19.82
N PHE A 395 -1.98 -6.61 -20.98
CA PHE A 395 -0.79 -6.92 -21.77
C PHE A 395 0.08 -5.68 -22.01
N ASP A 396 1.40 -5.87 -21.97
CA ASP A 396 2.36 -4.87 -22.42
C ASP A 396 2.22 -4.69 -23.93
N SER A 397 1.81 -3.49 -24.33
CA SER A 397 1.50 -3.15 -25.72
C SER A 397 2.69 -3.23 -26.68
N SER A 398 3.92 -3.44 -26.20
CA SER A 398 5.13 -3.51 -27.03
C SER A 398 5.62 -4.94 -27.24
N THR A 399 5.40 -5.81 -26.25
CA THR A 399 5.89 -7.20 -26.24
C THR A 399 4.77 -8.23 -26.37
N GLY A 400 3.51 -7.86 -26.13
CA GLY A 400 2.37 -8.77 -26.03
C GLY A 400 2.42 -9.68 -24.81
N ARG A 401 3.29 -9.37 -23.85
CA ARG A 401 3.42 -10.14 -22.61
C ARG A 401 2.39 -9.66 -21.59
N GLU A 402 1.76 -10.60 -20.94
CA GLU A 402 0.89 -10.34 -19.78
C GLU A 402 1.65 -9.60 -18.66
N THR A 403 1.02 -8.54 -18.16
CA THR A 403 1.53 -7.70 -17.07
C THR A 403 0.69 -7.82 -15.81
N GLN A 404 -0.60 -8.13 -15.94
CA GLN A 404 -1.51 -8.31 -14.82
C GLN A 404 -2.65 -9.27 -15.20
N GLU A 405 -3.15 -10.04 -14.25
CA GLU A 405 -4.36 -10.85 -14.37
C GLU A 405 -5.15 -10.78 -13.07
N ASN A 406 -6.43 -10.45 -13.13
CA ASN A 406 -7.32 -10.39 -11.98
C ASN A 406 -8.39 -11.48 -12.12
N ASP A 407 -8.37 -12.48 -11.25
CA ASP A 407 -9.37 -13.54 -11.19
C ASP A 407 -10.44 -13.21 -10.15
N ILE A 408 -11.69 -13.05 -10.59
CA ILE A 408 -12.79 -12.55 -9.75
C ILE A 408 -13.82 -13.65 -9.55
N ASN A 409 -14.04 -14.01 -8.28
CA ASN A 409 -15.07 -14.97 -7.89
C ASN A 409 -16.46 -14.34 -7.86
N ALA A 410 -17.48 -15.19 -7.93
CA ALA A 410 -18.88 -14.76 -7.96
C ALA A 410 -19.33 -13.99 -6.70
N ASP A 411 -18.67 -14.21 -5.56
CA ASP A 411 -18.92 -13.53 -4.29
C ASP A 411 -18.21 -12.17 -4.17
N GLY A 412 -17.33 -11.84 -5.13
CA GLY A 412 -16.53 -10.62 -5.14
C GLY A 412 -15.13 -10.77 -4.54
N SER A 413 -14.74 -11.93 -4.02
CA SER A 413 -13.34 -12.20 -3.70
C SER A 413 -12.52 -12.24 -4.99
N GLN A 414 -11.25 -11.82 -4.95
CA GLN A 414 -10.41 -11.75 -6.14
C GLN A 414 -8.96 -12.09 -5.84
N VAL A 415 -8.24 -12.56 -6.86
CA VAL A 415 -6.78 -12.74 -6.85
C VAL A 415 -6.19 -11.92 -7.99
N ASP A 416 -5.32 -10.97 -7.65
CA ASP A 416 -4.65 -10.11 -8.62
C ASP A 416 -3.20 -10.54 -8.77
N HIS A 417 -2.82 -11.02 -9.94
CA HIS A 417 -1.46 -11.37 -10.33
C HIS A 417 -0.79 -10.20 -11.04
N LEU A 418 0.41 -9.81 -10.60
CA LEU A 418 1.26 -8.81 -11.24
C LEU A 418 2.53 -9.48 -11.76
N PHE A 419 2.75 -9.40 -13.07
CA PHE A 419 3.90 -10.02 -13.74
C PHE A 419 4.97 -8.98 -14.06
N ASN A 420 6.10 -9.05 -13.37
CA ASN A 420 7.17 -8.09 -13.53
C ASN A 420 8.04 -8.40 -14.75
N ALA A 421 8.61 -7.36 -15.36
CA ALA A 421 9.47 -7.48 -16.54
C ALA A 421 10.68 -8.41 -16.33
N ASN A 422 11.23 -8.47 -15.11
CA ASN A 422 12.35 -9.34 -14.72
C ASN A 422 11.97 -10.83 -14.58
N GLY A 423 10.68 -11.18 -14.67
CA GLY A 423 10.16 -12.54 -14.53
C GLY A 423 9.65 -12.90 -13.14
N THR A 424 9.70 -12.01 -12.15
CA THR A 424 9.06 -12.23 -10.84
C THR A 424 7.56 -11.95 -10.90
N GLN A 425 6.79 -12.56 -10.02
CA GLN A 425 5.34 -12.37 -9.93
C GLN A 425 4.96 -12.00 -8.49
N THR A 426 3.93 -11.17 -8.33
CA THR A 426 3.29 -10.93 -7.03
C THR A 426 1.80 -11.22 -7.18
N ALA A 427 1.22 -11.97 -6.25
CA ALA A 427 -0.21 -12.24 -6.18
C ALA A 427 -0.78 -11.54 -4.95
N PHE A 428 -1.93 -10.88 -5.09
CA PHE A 428 -2.68 -10.27 -4.00
C PHE A 428 -4.04 -10.97 -3.90
N VAL A 429 -4.39 -11.48 -2.73
CA VAL A 429 -5.69 -12.13 -2.50
C VAL A 429 -6.56 -11.20 -1.68
N PHE A 430 -7.79 -10.97 -2.15
CA PHE A 430 -8.77 -10.15 -1.47
C PHE A 430 -10.01 -10.97 -1.13
N ASN A 431 -10.59 -10.69 0.04
CA ASN A 431 -11.89 -11.25 0.42
C ASN A 431 -13.04 -10.56 -0.35
N ALA A 432 -14.26 -11.09 -0.18
CA ALA A 432 -15.47 -10.56 -0.81
C ALA A 432 -15.84 -9.10 -0.42
N GLN A 433 -15.21 -8.53 0.61
CA GLN A 433 -15.37 -7.13 1.00
C GLN A 433 -14.30 -6.22 0.37
N GLY A 434 -13.36 -6.77 -0.39
CA GLY A 434 -12.26 -6.04 -1.01
C GLY A 434 -11.09 -5.77 -0.07
N HIS A 435 -10.97 -6.49 1.05
CA HIS A 435 -9.81 -6.39 1.93
C HIS A 435 -8.76 -7.44 1.57
N GLU A 436 -7.50 -7.03 1.49
CA GLU A 436 -6.35 -7.90 1.26
C GLU A 436 -6.19 -8.88 2.45
N THR A 437 -6.03 -10.15 2.13
CA THR A 437 -5.83 -11.24 3.10
C THR A 437 -4.50 -11.93 2.93
N GLU A 438 -3.90 -11.86 1.75
CA GLU A 438 -2.63 -12.51 1.42
C GLU A 438 -1.89 -11.74 0.33
N GLN A 439 -0.56 -11.67 0.44
CA GLN A 439 0.33 -11.21 -0.62
C GLN A 439 1.49 -12.19 -0.78
N ALA A 440 1.52 -12.90 -1.91
CA ALA A 440 2.56 -13.86 -2.24
C ALA A 440 3.49 -13.34 -3.33
N THR A 441 4.80 -13.46 -3.15
CA THR A 441 5.81 -13.11 -4.15
C THR A 441 6.53 -14.35 -4.64
N PHE A 442 6.73 -14.44 -5.95
CA PHE A 442 7.38 -15.54 -6.63
C PHE A 442 8.64 -15.06 -7.36
N GLY A 443 9.72 -15.83 -7.19
CA GLY A 443 10.96 -15.63 -7.91
C GLY A 443 10.84 -15.96 -9.41
N THR A 444 11.91 -15.69 -10.16
CA THR A 444 11.95 -15.91 -11.62
C THR A 444 11.87 -17.38 -12.04
N ASN A 445 11.99 -18.32 -11.10
CA ASN A 445 11.81 -19.75 -11.30
C ASN A 445 10.37 -20.21 -11.01
N GLY A 446 9.45 -19.27 -10.70
CA GLY A 446 8.06 -19.56 -10.33
C GLY A 446 7.88 -20.11 -8.92
N LYS A 447 8.93 -20.18 -8.10
CA LYS A 447 8.81 -20.58 -6.70
C LYS A 447 8.47 -19.38 -5.83
N MET A 448 7.60 -19.59 -4.86
CA MET A 448 7.31 -18.60 -3.82
C MET A 448 8.58 -18.26 -3.03
N THR A 449 8.81 -16.98 -2.80
CA THR A 449 9.93 -16.44 -2.02
C THR A 449 9.46 -15.68 -0.79
N GLN A 450 8.21 -15.21 -0.81
CA GLN A 450 7.59 -14.55 0.34
C GLN A 450 6.07 -14.79 0.32
N ASP A 451 5.46 -14.95 1.49
CA ASP A 451 4.01 -14.98 1.67
C ASP A 451 3.61 -14.17 2.92
N LEU A 452 2.73 -13.19 2.75
CA LEU A 452 2.31 -12.26 3.80
C LEU A 452 0.81 -12.40 4.04
N LEU A 453 0.39 -12.75 5.25
CA LEU A 453 -1.02 -12.94 5.59
C LEU A 453 -1.53 -11.81 6.47
N TYR A 454 -2.70 -11.27 6.13
CA TYR A 454 -3.29 -10.11 6.79
C TYR A 454 -4.60 -10.44 7.51
N ASP A 455 -4.80 -9.81 8.66
CA ASP A 455 -6.10 -9.79 9.32
C ASP A 455 -7.06 -8.92 8.53
N ALA A 456 -8.07 -9.54 7.91
CA ALA A 456 -8.98 -8.87 7.00
C ALA A 456 -9.83 -7.76 7.66
N THR A 457 -9.87 -7.64 8.99
CA THR A 457 -10.66 -6.60 9.68
C THR A 457 -9.82 -5.36 9.97
N SER A 458 -8.56 -5.56 10.35
CA SER A 458 -7.63 -4.51 10.77
C SER A 458 -6.63 -4.09 9.69
N GLY A 459 -6.43 -4.93 8.65
CA GLY A 459 -5.38 -4.78 7.64
C GLY A 459 -3.97 -5.03 8.19
N ARG A 460 -3.86 -5.64 9.38
CA ARG A 460 -2.58 -5.87 10.06
C ARG A 460 -1.95 -7.18 9.56
N LEU A 461 -0.65 -7.17 9.29
CA LEU A 461 0.14 -8.38 9.05
C LEU A 461 0.05 -9.32 10.27
N THR A 462 -0.28 -10.58 10.02
CA THR A 462 -0.44 -11.64 11.03
C THR A 462 0.62 -12.72 10.91
N GLN A 463 1.01 -13.06 9.69
CA GLN A 463 2.06 -14.02 9.39
C GLN A 463 2.89 -13.55 8.20
N GLU A 464 4.17 -13.88 8.19
CA GLU A 464 5.09 -13.64 7.09
C GLU A 464 6.00 -14.85 6.96
N TYR A 465 6.08 -15.40 5.75
CA TYR A 465 6.95 -16.51 5.40
C TYR A 465 7.99 -15.99 4.43
N ASP A 466 9.27 -16.05 4.79
CA ASP A 466 10.39 -15.72 3.89
C ASP A 466 11.11 -16.99 3.47
N ILE A 467 11.03 -17.35 2.19
CA ILE A 467 11.50 -18.63 1.66
C ILE A 467 12.73 -18.42 0.79
N ASN A 468 13.84 -19.04 1.19
CA ASN A 468 15.08 -19.01 0.44
C ASN A 468 15.06 -19.97 -0.75
N ALA A 469 15.95 -19.74 -1.71
CA ALA A 469 16.03 -20.54 -2.93
C ALA A 469 16.36 -22.03 -2.69
N ASP A 470 17.02 -22.36 -1.57
CA ASP A 470 17.35 -23.72 -1.17
C ASP A 470 16.20 -24.43 -0.43
N GLY A 471 15.12 -23.71 -0.10
CA GLY A 471 13.95 -24.21 0.63
C GLY A 471 14.02 -23.99 2.15
N SER A 472 15.09 -23.39 2.68
CA SER A 472 15.05 -22.88 4.07
C SER A 472 14.08 -21.71 4.18
N GLU A 473 13.41 -21.57 5.32
CA GLU A 473 12.38 -20.54 5.51
C GLU A 473 12.42 -19.93 6.91
N VAL A 474 11.93 -18.70 7.02
CA VAL A 474 11.70 -18.01 8.29
C VAL A 474 10.25 -17.57 8.36
N ASP A 475 9.53 -18.09 9.35
CA ASP A 475 8.13 -17.81 9.60
C ASP A 475 8.03 -16.80 10.75
N ARG A 476 7.38 -15.66 10.54
CA ARG A 476 7.12 -14.66 11.58
C ARG A 476 5.64 -14.60 11.86
N VAL A 477 5.26 -14.81 13.11
CA VAL A 477 3.90 -14.67 13.61
C VAL A 477 3.78 -13.39 14.42
N TYR A 478 2.88 -12.51 14.01
CA TYR A 478 2.62 -11.23 14.65
C TYR A 478 1.33 -11.31 15.48
N ASN A 479 1.46 -11.30 16.80
CA ASN A 479 0.33 -11.42 17.71
C ASN A 479 -0.43 -10.09 17.87
N ALA A 480 -1.74 -10.18 18.15
CA ALA A 480 -2.59 -9.00 18.33
C ALA A 480 -2.18 -8.10 19.52
N ASN A 481 -1.44 -8.65 20.49
CA ASN A 481 -0.89 -7.90 21.63
C ASN A 481 0.40 -7.13 21.28
N GLY A 482 0.90 -7.24 20.05
CA GLY A 482 2.13 -6.58 19.59
C GLY A 482 3.42 -7.39 19.80
N THR A 483 3.33 -8.61 20.36
CA THR A 483 4.48 -9.54 20.41
C THR A 483 4.67 -10.24 19.07
N GLN A 484 5.86 -10.78 18.85
CA GLN A 484 6.21 -11.51 17.62
C GLN A 484 6.97 -12.79 17.96
N THR A 485 6.75 -13.85 17.20
CA THR A 485 7.59 -15.06 17.28
C THR A 485 8.09 -15.39 15.87
N ALA A 486 9.38 -15.63 15.72
CA ALA A 486 10.01 -16.08 14.50
C ALA A 486 10.45 -17.55 14.65
N TYR A 487 10.20 -18.36 13.63
CA TYR A 487 10.66 -19.75 13.51
C TYR A 487 11.56 -19.86 12.29
N ALA A 488 12.76 -20.39 12.43
CA ALA A 488 13.65 -20.65 11.31
C ALA A 488 13.70 -22.16 11.02
N PHE A 489 13.59 -22.52 9.75
CA PHE A 489 13.66 -23.90 9.28
C PHE A 489 14.81 -24.07 8.28
N ASN A 490 15.48 -25.22 8.34
CA ASN A 490 16.45 -25.60 7.31
C ASN A 490 15.76 -26.03 6.01
N ALA A 491 16.55 -26.27 4.96
CA ALA A 491 16.07 -26.73 3.66
C ALA A 491 15.35 -28.10 3.65
N GLN A 492 15.39 -28.85 4.76
CA GLN A 492 14.66 -30.10 4.94
C GLN A 492 13.33 -29.92 5.71
N GLY A 493 13.01 -28.69 6.12
CA GLY A 493 11.81 -28.37 6.91
C GLY A 493 11.95 -28.68 8.40
N HIS A 494 13.17 -28.78 8.93
CA HIS A 494 13.40 -28.93 10.37
C HIS A 494 13.66 -27.57 11.01
N GLU A 495 12.95 -27.29 12.10
CA GLU A 495 13.14 -26.10 12.92
C GLU A 495 14.55 -26.09 13.51
N THR A 496 15.23 -24.95 13.39
CA THR A 496 16.59 -24.72 13.90
C THR A 496 16.64 -23.64 14.96
N GLU A 497 15.67 -22.72 14.95
CA GLU A 497 15.61 -21.57 15.87
C GLU A 497 14.16 -21.13 16.08
N GLN A 498 13.81 -20.77 17.31
CA GLN A 498 12.58 -20.07 17.66
C GLN A 498 12.91 -18.86 18.54
N ALA A 499 12.67 -17.66 18.00
CA ALA A 499 12.92 -16.40 18.69
C ALA A 499 11.61 -15.67 19.01
N THR A 500 11.41 -15.28 20.27
CA THR A 500 10.24 -14.52 20.72
C THR A 500 10.63 -13.09 21.07
N PHE A 501 9.86 -12.12 20.57
CA PHE A 501 10.05 -10.69 20.75
C PHE A 501 8.90 -10.07 21.54
N GLY A 502 9.24 -9.23 22.51
CA GLY A 502 8.29 -8.43 23.27
C GLY A 502 7.67 -7.31 22.44
N THR A 503 6.70 -6.60 23.01
CA THR A 503 5.97 -5.51 22.33
C THR A 503 6.82 -4.29 21.96
N ASN A 504 8.06 -4.22 22.46
CA ASN A 504 9.06 -3.20 22.12
C ASN A 504 9.98 -3.64 20.97
N GLY A 505 9.73 -4.81 20.38
CA GLY A 505 10.56 -5.40 19.31
C GLY A 505 11.89 -5.98 19.81
N LYS A 506 12.14 -6.05 21.12
CA LYS A 506 13.33 -6.70 21.68
C LYS A 506 13.07 -8.19 21.87
N MET A 507 14.07 -9.00 21.58
CA MET A 507 14.07 -10.43 21.88
C MET A 507 13.93 -10.64 23.40
N THR A 508 13.11 -11.62 23.77
CA THR A 508 12.81 -12.03 25.15
C THR A 508 13.12 -13.50 25.38
N GLN A 509 13.16 -14.29 24.30
CA GLN A 509 13.56 -15.69 24.34
C GLN A 509 14.16 -16.09 23.00
N ASP A 510 15.18 -16.94 23.03
CA ASP A 510 15.77 -17.61 21.86
C ASP A 510 15.96 -19.10 22.16
N LEU A 511 15.52 -19.97 21.25
CA LEU A 511 15.54 -21.42 21.39
C LEU A 511 16.23 -22.02 20.16
N LEU A 512 17.37 -22.66 20.33
CA LEU A 512 18.10 -23.30 19.23
C LEU A 512 17.89 -24.81 19.27
N TYR A 513 17.67 -25.40 18.10
CA TYR A 513 17.39 -26.82 17.93
C TYR A 513 18.45 -27.50 17.08
N ASP A 514 18.79 -28.74 17.47
CA ASP A 514 19.56 -29.63 16.61
C ASP A 514 18.71 -30.07 15.41
N ALA A 515 19.09 -29.61 14.22
CA ALA A 515 18.32 -29.79 12.99
C ALA A 515 18.14 -31.26 12.54
N THR A 516 18.86 -32.21 13.14
CA THR A 516 18.76 -33.64 12.82
C THR A 516 17.81 -34.38 13.77
N SER A 517 17.84 -34.04 15.06
CA SER A 517 17.05 -34.71 16.10
C SER A 517 15.80 -33.93 16.53
N GLY A 518 15.70 -32.64 16.20
CA GLY A 518 14.67 -31.72 16.67
C GLY A 518 14.78 -31.40 18.17
N ARG A 519 15.91 -31.73 18.80
CA ARG A 519 16.13 -31.53 20.23
C ARG A 519 16.62 -30.10 20.49
N LEU A 520 16.04 -29.45 21.50
CA LEU A 520 16.55 -28.18 22.03
C LEU A 520 18.01 -28.34 22.49
N THR A 521 18.89 -27.48 21.99
CA THR A 521 20.32 -27.43 22.32
C THR A 521 20.70 -26.24 23.16
N GLN A 522 19.98 -25.12 23.01
CA GLN A 522 20.18 -23.91 23.79
C GLN A 522 18.87 -23.16 23.97
N GLU A 523 18.67 -22.55 25.12
CA GLU A 523 17.56 -21.67 25.46
C GLU A 523 18.11 -20.44 26.16
N SER A 524 17.82 -19.26 25.64
CA SER A 524 18.22 -17.98 26.24
C SER A 524 16.97 -17.22 26.64
N ASP A 525 16.79 -16.94 27.92
CA ASP A 525 15.72 -16.05 28.40
C ASP A 525 16.27 -14.67 28.71
N ILE A 526 15.74 -13.64 28.06
CA ILE A 526 16.29 -12.28 28.10
C ILE A 526 15.28 -11.35 28.78
N ASN A 527 15.71 -10.72 29.87
CA ASN A 527 14.93 -9.75 30.60
C ASN A 527 14.94 -8.37 29.91
N ALA A 528 13.97 -7.52 30.27
CA ALA A 528 13.82 -6.20 29.68
C ALA A 528 15.03 -5.26 29.91
N ASP A 529 15.79 -5.49 30.98
CA ASP A 529 17.00 -4.73 31.31
C ASP A 529 18.26 -5.23 30.57
N GLY A 530 18.16 -6.37 29.87
CA GLY A 530 19.25 -7.02 29.15
C GLY A 530 20.00 -8.09 29.94
N SER A 531 19.62 -8.36 31.20
CA SER A 531 20.08 -9.58 31.88
C SER A 531 19.51 -10.82 31.21
N GLU A 532 20.26 -11.91 31.17
CA GLU A 532 19.84 -13.13 30.46
C GLU A 532 20.27 -14.41 31.19
N VAL A 533 19.54 -15.50 30.94
CA VAL A 533 19.89 -16.84 31.39
C VAL A 533 19.96 -17.78 30.20
N ASP A 534 21.15 -18.31 29.93
CA ASP A 534 21.43 -19.27 28.87
C ASP A 534 21.47 -20.68 29.41
N ARG A 535 20.64 -21.57 28.88
CA ARG A 535 20.56 -22.99 29.23
C ARG A 535 21.03 -23.82 28.05
N VAL A 536 22.18 -24.45 28.18
CA VAL A 536 22.80 -25.31 27.16
C VAL A 536 22.52 -26.77 27.48
N TYR A 537 21.93 -27.49 26.52
CA TYR A 537 21.54 -28.89 26.66
C TYR A 537 22.46 -29.79 25.85
N SER A 538 23.29 -30.56 26.54
CA SER A 538 24.17 -31.53 25.90
C SER A 538 23.43 -32.76 25.37
N ALA A 539 24.02 -33.46 24.40
CA ALA A 539 23.41 -34.64 23.78
C ALA A 539 23.20 -35.83 24.75
N ASN A 540 23.87 -35.84 25.90
CA ASN A 540 23.73 -36.90 26.90
C ASN A 540 22.65 -36.58 27.97
N GLY A 541 21.96 -35.43 27.86
CA GLY A 541 20.93 -35.01 28.81
C GLY A 541 21.41 -34.14 29.98
N ARG A 542 22.71 -33.83 30.07
CA ARG A 542 23.24 -32.83 31.01
C ARG A 542 22.87 -31.41 30.55
N GLN A 543 22.57 -30.52 31.49
CA GLN A 543 22.26 -29.11 31.25
C GLN A 543 23.26 -28.22 31.99
N THR A 544 23.68 -27.11 31.37
CA THR A 544 24.41 -26.03 32.06
C THR A 544 23.65 -24.73 31.86
N ALA A 545 23.36 -24.03 32.96
CA ALA A 545 22.75 -22.71 32.96
C ALA A 545 23.81 -21.65 33.28
N TYR A 546 23.84 -20.57 32.52
CA TYR A 546 24.69 -19.40 32.70
C TYR A 546 23.79 -18.19 32.91
N ALA A 547 23.97 -17.46 34.00
CA ALA A 547 23.24 -16.23 34.27
C ALA A 547 24.14 -15.02 34.05
N PHE A 548 23.65 -14.02 33.32
CA PHE A 548 24.36 -12.79 33.02
C PHE A 548 23.59 -11.56 33.54
N ASN A 549 24.33 -10.57 34.01
CA ASN A 549 23.76 -9.27 34.36
C ASN A 549 23.47 -8.43 33.10
N ALA A 550 22.81 -7.28 33.29
CA ALA A 550 22.47 -6.35 32.21
C ALA A 550 23.69 -5.73 31.46
N GLN A 551 24.91 -5.91 31.98
CA GLN A 551 26.15 -5.50 31.33
C GLN A 551 26.80 -6.65 30.52
N GLY A 552 26.21 -7.84 30.53
CA GLY A 552 26.73 -9.03 29.86
C GLY A 552 27.85 -9.75 30.62
N HIS A 553 27.99 -9.52 31.94
CA HIS A 553 28.92 -10.29 32.77
C HIS A 553 28.20 -11.46 33.42
N GLU A 554 28.83 -12.63 33.40
CA GLU A 554 28.38 -13.83 34.08
C GLU A 554 28.35 -13.62 35.60
N THR A 555 27.27 -14.01 36.24
CA THR A 555 27.06 -13.93 37.69
C THR A 555 26.91 -15.30 38.33
N GLU A 556 26.48 -16.31 37.56
CA GLU A 556 26.27 -17.67 38.06
C GLU A 556 26.40 -18.70 36.93
N GLN A 557 26.97 -19.86 37.24
CA GLN A 557 26.99 -21.03 36.37
C GLN A 557 26.54 -22.26 37.16
N ALA A 558 25.36 -22.79 36.83
CA ALA A 558 24.82 -23.99 37.45
C ALA A 558 24.81 -25.15 36.47
N THR A 559 25.40 -26.27 36.85
CA THR A 559 25.43 -27.48 36.03
C THR A 559 24.58 -28.59 36.63
N PHE A 560 23.70 -29.16 35.82
CA PHE A 560 22.74 -30.18 36.20
C PHE A 560 23.08 -31.53 35.57
N GLY A 561 23.04 -32.59 36.38
CA GLY A 561 23.17 -33.98 35.94
C GLY A 561 21.98 -34.43 35.08
N THR A 562 22.06 -35.66 34.57
CA THR A 562 21.00 -36.25 33.73
C THR A 562 19.71 -36.57 34.50
N ASP A 563 19.75 -36.53 35.84
CA ASP A 563 18.60 -36.64 36.73
C ASP A 563 17.96 -35.28 37.07
N GLY A 564 18.50 -34.18 36.50
CA GLY A 564 18.04 -32.81 36.72
C GLY A 564 18.50 -32.20 38.04
N LYS A 565 19.35 -32.88 38.84
CA LYS A 565 19.92 -32.30 40.06
C LYS A 565 21.16 -31.47 39.74
N ILE A 566 21.39 -30.42 40.52
CA ILE A 566 22.64 -29.66 40.44
C ILE A 566 23.82 -30.54 40.86
N THR A 567 24.90 -30.49 40.09
CA THR A 567 26.18 -31.19 40.35
C THR A 567 27.30 -30.21 40.63
N GLN A 568 27.18 -28.97 40.13
CA GLN A 568 28.16 -27.91 40.33
C GLN A 568 27.45 -26.55 40.26
N ASP A 569 27.82 -25.62 41.10
CA ASP A 569 27.31 -24.25 41.14
C ASP A 569 28.46 -23.27 41.36
N LEU A 570 28.65 -22.32 40.44
CA LEU A 570 29.68 -21.28 40.52
C LEU A 570 29.02 -19.91 40.59
N THR A 571 29.46 -19.06 41.52
CA THR A 571 29.01 -17.67 41.62
C THR A 571 30.16 -16.73 41.30
N PHE A 572 29.88 -15.66 40.56
CA PHE A 572 30.88 -14.70 40.11
C PHE A 572 30.57 -13.27 40.58
N ASP A 573 31.63 -12.50 40.78
CA ASP A 573 31.55 -11.07 41.02
C ASP A 573 31.14 -10.34 39.74
N ALA A 574 29.96 -9.74 39.76
CA ALA A 574 29.35 -9.06 38.63
C ALA A 574 30.18 -7.90 38.03
N ALA A 575 31.16 -7.35 38.78
CA ALA A 575 31.99 -6.24 38.33
C ALA A 575 33.31 -6.70 37.68
N SER A 576 33.93 -7.75 38.21
CA SER A 576 35.26 -8.23 37.80
C SER A 576 35.25 -9.54 37.02
N GLY A 577 34.15 -10.30 37.06
CA GLY A 577 34.06 -11.66 36.52
C GLY A 577 34.86 -12.69 37.33
N ARG A 578 35.32 -12.32 38.54
CA ARG A 578 36.06 -13.23 39.42
C ARG A 578 35.09 -14.19 40.11
N GLU A 579 35.44 -15.47 40.13
CA GLU A 579 34.74 -16.47 40.93
C GLU A 579 34.77 -16.12 42.43
N LEU A 580 33.62 -16.23 43.08
CA LEU A 580 33.41 -15.96 44.50
C LEU A 580 33.14 -17.26 45.26
N GLN A 581 32.47 -18.20 44.62
CA GLN A 581 32.11 -19.47 45.22
C GLN A 581 32.02 -20.56 44.15
N GLU A 582 32.45 -21.77 44.50
CA GLU A 582 32.21 -23.00 43.76
C GLU A 582 31.62 -24.02 44.74
N THR A 583 30.55 -24.71 44.35
CA THR A 583 29.96 -25.78 45.14
C THR A 583 29.80 -27.03 44.29
N ASP A 584 30.53 -28.08 44.63
CA ASP A 584 30.42 -29.40 44.01
C ASP A 584 29.46 -30.27 44.81
N TYR A 585 28.41 -30.76 44.16
CA TYR A 585 27.39 -31.59 44.78
C TYR A 585 27.56 -33.06 44.40
N ASP A 586 27.41 -33.93 45.39
CA ASP A 586 27.31 -35.37 45.18
C ASP A 586 25.86 -35.79 44.85
N SER A 587 25.68 -37.07 44.51
CA SER A 587 24.36 -37.62 44.14
C SER A 587 23.29 -37.56 45.25
N SER A 588 23.71 -37.41 46.50
CA SER A 588 22.83 -37.31 47.68
C SER A 588 22.37 -35.88 47.96
N GLY A 589 23.06 -34.88 47.41
CA GLY A 589 22.83 -33.45 47.64
C GLY A 589 23.75 -32.82 48.69
N GLY A 590 24.67 -33.60 49.27
CA GLY A 590 25.82 -33.08 50.03
C GLY A 590 26.92 -32.66 49.08
N GLY A 591 28.03 -32.15 49.60
CA GLY A 591 29.08 -31.62 48.73
C GLY A 591 30.23 -30.92 49.42
N VAL A 592 30.99 -30.19 48.61
CA VAL A 592 32.07 -29.30 49.06
C VAL A 592 31.81 -27.92 48.49
N ALA A 593 31.80 -26.91 49.36
CA ALA A 593 31.70 -25.51 48.96
C ALA A 593 33.04 -24.80 49.19
N HIS A 594 33.58 -24.19 48.14
CA HIS A 594 34.75 -23.33 48.16
C HIS A 594 34.32 -21.88 48.07
N VAL A 595 34.80 -21.02 48.98
CA VAL A 595 34.57 -19.57 48.97
C VAL A 595 35.89 -18.86 48.76
N PHE A 596 35.99 -18.03 47.73
CA PHE A 596 37.19 -17.30 47.34
C PHE A 596 37.11 -15.85 47.80
N ASN A 597 37.89 -15.52 48.84
CA ASN A 597 37.87 -14.20 49.45
C ASN A 597 38.67 -13.18 48.63
N ALA A 598 38.32 -11.89 48.81
CA ALA A 598 38.96 -10.82 48.06
C ALA A 598 40.44 -10.59 48.40
N ASP A 599 40.88 -11.03 49.58
CA ASP A 599 42.28 -10.98 50.03
C ASP A 599 43.13 -12.15 49.50
N GLY A 600 42.51 -13.06 48.72
CA GLY A 600 43.16 -14.24 48.16
C GLY A 600 43.09 -15.48 49.04
N THR A 601 42.55 -15.39 50.26
CA THR A 601 42.26 -16.58 51.09
C THR A 601 41.08 -17.37 50.54
N GLN A 602 40.97 -18.64 50.93
CA GLN A 602 39.89 -19.52 50.50
C GLN A 602 39.36 -20.31 51.70
N ASN A 603 38.04 -20.46 51.81
CA ASN A 603 37.42 -21.39 52.75
C ASN A 603 36.84 -22.57 51.99
N ALA A 604 36.89 -23.77 52.57
CA ALA A 604 36.26 -24.97 52.05
C ALA A 604 35.41 -25.61 53.15
N ALA A 605 34.16 -25.98 52.83
CA ALA A 605 33.25 -26.63 53.76
C ALA A 605 32.71 -27.93 53.14
N VAL A 606 32.87 -29.05 53.84
CA VAL A 606 32.23 -30.32 53.48
C VAL A 606 30.89 -30.41 54.19
N PHE A 607 29.81 -30.63 53.45
CA PHE A 607 28.46 -30.64 54.01
C PHE A 607 27.62 -31.84 53.55
N ASP A 608 26.66 -32.24 54.38
CA ASP A 608 25.70 -33.30 54.07
C ASP A 608 24.44 -32.76 53.36
N PRO A 609 23.52 -33.61 52.85
CA PRO A 609 22.30 -33.16 52.17
C PRO A 609 21.35 -32.28 53.00
N SER A 610 21.50 -32.22 54.32
CA SER A 610 20.76 -31.31 55.20
C SER A 610 21.47 -29.98 55.45
N GLY A 611 22.67 -29.80 54.88
CA GLY A 611 23.51 -28.63 55.05
C GLY A 611 24.37 -28.65 56.31
N HIS A 612 24.46 -29.78 57.02
CA HIS A 612 25.37 -29.89 58.16
C HIS A 612 26.81 -29.98 57.67
N VAL A 613 27.65 -29.06 58.14
CA VAL A 613 29.09 -29.04 57.87
C VAL A 613 29.79 -30.07 58.76
N SER A 614 30.58 -30.96 58.17
CA SER A 614 31.42 -31.93 58.91
C SER A 614 32.88 -31.52 58.98
N GLU A 615 33.33 -30.65 58.07
CA GLU A 615 34.71 -30.19 57.96
C GLU A 615 34.72 -28.76 57.42
N TRP A 616 35.56 -27.90 57.99
CA TRP A 616 35.80 -26.53 57.55
C TRP A 616 37.30 -26.24 57.52
N ALA A 617 37.83 -26.01 56.33
CA ALA A 617 39.23 -25.69 56.11
C ALA A 617 39.39 -24.25 55.61
N THR A 618 40.40 -23.54 56.12
CA THR A 618 40.80 -22.22 55.65
C THR A 618 42.20 -22.28 55.06
N TYR A 619 42.35 -21.76 53.85
CA TYR A 619 43.59 -21.66 53.11
C TYR A 619 44.04 -20.20 53.03
N GLY A 620 45.33 -19.98 53.26
CA GLY A 620 45.97 -18.68 53.09
C GLY A 620 46.08 -18.27 51.62
N ALA A 621 46.49 -17.02 51.36
CA ALA A 621 46.66 -16.50 50.00
C ALA A 621 47.70 -17.26 49.15
N ASN A 622 48.57 -18.06 49.78
CA ASN A 622 49.53 -18.96 49.13
C ASN A 622 48.95 -20.36 48.83
N ARG A 623 47.65 -20.58 49.05
CA ARG A 623 46.92 -21.86 48.91
C ARG A 623 47.40 -22.97 49.86
N GLN A 624 48.10 -22.62 50.93
CA GLN A 624 48.40 -23.56 52.02
C GLN A 624 47.27 -23.51 53.05
N ILE A 625 46.95 -24.67 53.62
CA ILE A 625 46.00 -24.76 54.72
C ILE A 625 46.57 -24.01 55.95
N VAL A 626 45.72 -23.24 56.60
CA VAL A 626 46.03 -22.43 57.79
C VAL A 626 45.24 -22.95 58.98
N SER A 627 44.01 -23.42 58.76
CA SER A 627 43.23 -24.10 59.80
C SER A 627 42.33 -25.17 59.17
N ASP A 628 42.06 -26.24 59.93
CA ASP A 628 41.18 -27.35 59.56
C ASP A 628 40.35 -27.79 60.77
N SER A 629 39.03 -27.64 60.71
CA SER A 629 38.11 -27.88 61.83
C SER A 629 37.11 -28.98 61.48
N LEU A 630 36.94 -29.96 62.37
CA LEU A 630 36.01 -31.09 62.23
C LEU A 630 34.82 -30.93 63.17
N PHE A 631 33.61 -31.20 62.67
CA PHE A 631 32.37 -31.01 63.42
C PHE A 631 31.58 -32.31 63.56
N ASP A 632 30.88 -32.44 64.69
CA ASP A 632 29.91 -33.51 64.88
C ASP A 632 28.58 -33.24 64.15
N ARG A 633 27.66 -34.20 64.18
CA ARG A 633 26.34 -34.07 63.52
C ARG A 633 25.46 -32.96 64.11
N ASN A 634 25.80 -32.42 65.27
CA ASN A 634 25.07 -31.30 65.89
C ASN A 634 25.71 -29.94 65.55
N GLY A 635 26.78 -29.93 64.75
CA GLY A 635 27.54 -28.72 64.42
C GLY A 635 28.48 -28.25 65.53
N VAL A 636 28.82 -29.13 66.48
CA VAL A 636 29.81 -28.83 67.52
C VAL A 636 31.19 -29.21 67.02
N GLU A 637 32.14 -28.30 67.12
CA GLU A 637 33.54 -28.55 66.78
C GLU A 637 34.13 -29.62 67.71
N THR A 638 34.79 -30.61 67.13
CA THR A 638 35.39 -31.77 67.83
C THR A 638 36.91 -31.78 67.74
N GLN A 639 37.46 -31.17 66.68
CA GLN A 639 38.89 -31.03 66.48
C GLN A 639 39.15 -29.79 65.65
N ARG A 640 40.27 -29.11 65.92
CA ARG A 640 40.82 -28.04 65.07
C ARG A 640 42.32 -28.22 64.94
N THR A 641 42.84 -28.08 63.74
CA THR A 641 44.27 -28.09 63.47
C THR A 641 44.67 -26.74 62.91
N ASP A 642 45.50 -26.00 63.64
CA ASP A 642 46.04 -24.72 63.19
C ASP A 642 47.46 -24.93 62.66
N TYR A 643 47.69 -24.52 61.41
CA TYR A 643 48.95 -24.71 60.70
C TYR A 643 49.72 -23.40 60.63
N ALA A 644 51.02 -23.45 60.95
CA ALA A 644 51.90 -22.29 60.85
C ALA A 644 53.25 -22.65 60.25
N ALA A 645 54.06 -21.63 59.95
CA ALA A 645 55.45 -21.84 59.60
C ALA A 645 56.21 -22.32 60.85
N GLY A 646 56.54 -23.62 60.93
CA GLY A 646 57.16 -24.20 62.11
C GLY A 646 56.49 -25.48 62.62
N GLY A 647 55.27 -25.79 62.17
CA GLY A 647 54.53 -26.97 62.60
C GLY A 647 53.01 -26.80 62.60
N ALA A 648 52.33 -27.53 63.49
CA ALA A 648 50.87 -27.48 63.62
C ALA A 648 50.43 -27.70 65.08
N THR A 649 49.33 -27.06 65.47
CA THR A 649 48.69 -27.25 66.77
C THR A 649 47.35 -27.94 66.58
N VAL A 650 47.15 -29.09 67.22
CA VAL A 650 45.90 -29.87 67.15
C VAL A 650 45.14 -29.71 68.46
N HIS A 651 43.98 -29.07 68.39
CA HIS A 651 43.00 -29.00 69.45
C HIS A 651 41.99 -30.14 69.32
N VAL A 652 41.64 -30.79 70.44
CA VAL A 652 40.53 -31.76 70.51
C VAL A 652 39.56 -31.29 71.57
N PHE A 653 38.27 -31.18 71.20
CA PHE A 653 37.21 -30.68 72.06
C PHE A 653 36.30 -31.84 72.48
N ASN A 654 36.18 -32.05 73.78
CA ASN A 654 35.35 -33.11 74.34
C ASN A 654 33.92 -32.62 74.61
N SER A 655 32.96 -33.54 74.56
CA SER A 655 31.54 -33.23 74.80
C SER A 655 31.23 -32.69 76.21
N ASP A 656 32.14 -32.86 77.17
CA ASP A 656 32.02 -32.33 78.53
C ASP A 656 32.58 -30.91 78.69
N GLY A 657 33.08 -30.32 77.60
CA GLY A 657 33.68 -28.99 77.56
C GLY A 657 35.18 -28.97 77.85
N THR A 658 35.79 -30.09 78.26
CA THR A 658 37.25 -30.17 78.36
C THR A 658 37.89 -30.17 76.97
N GLN A 659 39.17 -29.79 76.89
CA GLN A 659 39.91 -29.82 75.62
C GLN A 659 41.37 -30.22 75.84
N THR A 660 42.01 -30.69 74.79
CA THR A 660 43.48 -30.87 74.74
C THR A 660 44.07 -30.08 73.58
N ALA A 661 45.32 -29.66 73.68
CA ALA A 661 46.09 -29.08 72.58
C ALA A 661 47.44 -29.78 72.45
N THR A 662 47.80 -30.24 71.25
CA THR A 662 49.10 -30.86 70.96
C THR A 662 49.83 -30.03 69.92
N VAL A 663 51.03 -29.54 70.24
CA VAL A 663 51.88 -28.79 69.31
C VAL A 663 52.89 -29.74 68.69
N TYR A 664 52.95 -29.75 67.36
CA TYR A 664 53.93 -30.48 66.57
C TYR A 664 54.90 -29.50 65.90
N ASN A 665 56.17 -29.89 65.79
CA ASN A 665 57.16 -29.15 65.01
C ASN A 665 57.11 -29.51 63.51
N ASP A 666 57.93 -28.84 62.69
CA ASP A 666 58.08 -29.04 61.24
C ASP A 666 58.43 -30.50 60.82
N LEU A 667 58.95 -31.31 61.74
CA LEU A 667 59.24 -32.74 61.51
C LEU A 667 58.06 -33.65 61.88
N GLY A 668 56.93 -33.08 62.29
CA GLY A 668 55.74 -33.81 62.74
C GLY A 668 55.91 -34.45 64.12
N ARG A 669 56.77 -33.90 64.98
CA ARG A 669 57.03 -34.42 66.33
C ARG A 669 56.42 -33.52 67.38
N GLU A 670 55.80 -34.13 68.36
CA GLU A 670 55.21 -33.46 69.52
C GLU A 670 56.28 -32.71 70.32
N VAL A 671 55.99 -31.45 70.63
CA VAL A 671 56.85 -30.56 71.44
C VAL A 671 56.12 -29.99 72.65
N GLU A 672 54.78 -29.95 72.62
CA GLU A 672 53.93 -29.57 73.76
C GLU A 672 52.62 -30.36 73.73
N PHE A 673 52.11 -30.76 74.89
CA PHE A 673 50.77 -31.30 75.08
C PHE A 673 50.12 -30.69 76.32
N ALA A 674 49.01 -29.99 76.12
CA ALA A 674 48.26 -29.34 77.18
C ALA A 674 46.86 -29.93 77.34
N GLN A 675 46.39 -30.03 78.58
CA GLN A 675 45.02 -30.36 78.94
C GLN A 675 44.33 -29.15 79.58
N PHE A 676 43.04 -29.01 79.33
CA PHE A 676 42.25 -27.89 79.84
C PHE A 676 40.94 -28.39 80.43
N ASN A 677 40.52 -27.76 81.51
CA ASN A 677 39.21 -28.00 82.12
C ASN A 677 38.07 -27.37 81.29
N SER A 678 36.82 -27.65 81.69
CA SER A 678 35.63 -27.14 81.00
C SER A 678 35.43 -25.62 81.06
N GLY A 679 36.25 -24.91 81.85
CA GLY A 679 36.28 -23.44 81.90
C GLY A 679 37.39 -22.83 81.03
N GLY A 680 38.15 -23.64 80.30
CA GLY A 680 39.27 -23.21 79.46
C GLY A 680 40.59 -22.99 80.21
N GLY A 681 40.67 -23.31 81.50
CA GLY A 681 41.92 -23.23 82.26
C GLY A 681 42.80 -24.45 82.01
N LYS A 682 44.10 -24.24 81.74
CA LYS A 682 45.12 -25.29 81.61
C LYS A 682 45.22 -26.06 82.95
N THR A 683 45.22 -27.40 82.91
CA THR A 683 45.36 -28.28 84.10
C THR A 683 46.69 -29.02 84.11
N ASP A 684 47.18 -29.37 82.93
CA ASP A 684 48.39 -30.17 82.75
C ASP A 684 49.07 -29.69 81.45
N ASP A 685 50.39 -29.61 81.45
CA ASP A 685 51.19 -29.13 80.31
C ASP A 685 52.50 -29.89 80.23
N TYR A 686 52.76 -30.56 79.13
CA TYR A 686 53.94 -31.40 78.95
C TYR A 686 54.78 -30.85 77.81
N PHE A 687 56.07 -30.62 78.03
CA PHE A 687 57.01 -30.16 77.02
C PHE A 687 57.97 -31.29 76.63
N TYR A 688 58.27 -31.38 75.33
CA TYR A 688 59.13 -32.41 74.78
C TYR A 688 60.27 -31.84 73.94
N ASP A 689 61.45 -32.45 74.04
CA ASP A 689 62.57 -32.18 73.16
C ASP A 689 62.22 -32.65 71.74
N GLY A 690 62.02 -31.70 70.81
CA GLY A 690 61.60 -32.01 69.43
C GLY A 690 62.57 -32.87 68.62
N SER A 691 63.81 -33.08 69.09
CA SER A 691 64.81 -33.92 68.43
C SER A 691 64.80 -35.39 68.92
N THR A 692 64.39 -35.62 70.17
CA THR A 692 64.43 -36.93 70.83
C THR A 692 63.06 -37.47 71.24
N GLY A 693 62.04 -36.60 71.35
CA GLY A 693 60.72 -36.93 71.90
C GLY A 693 60.72 -37.14 73.42
N ARG A 694 61.78 -36.74 74.12
CA ARG A 694 61.89 -36.87 75.57
C ARG A 694 61.16 -35.71 76.24
N GLU A 695 60.37 -36.01 77.26
CA GLU A 695 59.81 -35.00 78.18
C GLU A 695 60.95 -34.18 78.82
N THR A 696 60.82 -32.86 78.76
CA THR A 696 61.77 -31.89 79.33
C THR A 696 61.16 -31.14 80.50
N GLU A 697 59.84 -30.95 80.49
CA GLU A 697 59.12 -30.24 81.53
C GLU A 697 57.67 -30.73 81.61
N TYR A 698 57.08 -30.71 82.81
CA TYR A 698 55.66 -31.00 83.04
C TYR A 698 55.10 -30.08 84.13
N ASP A 699 54.10 -29.28 83.78
CA ASP A 699 53.43 -28.36 84.68
C ASP A 699 52.03 -28.85 85.03
N HIS A 700 51.75 -28.96 86.33
CA HIS A 700 50.42 -29.28 86.85
C HIS A 700 49.79 -28.05 87.50
N TYR A 701 48.61 -27.65 87.05
CA TYR A 701 47.93 -26.42 87.47
C TYR A 701 46.72 -26.72 88.38
N GLY A 702 46.68 -26.05 89.53
CA GLY A 702 45.56 -26.06 90.45
C GLY A 702 44.46 -25.08 90.06
N ASN A 703 43.23 -25.36 90.49
CA ASN A 703 42.07 -24.48 90.24
C ASN A 703 42.16 -23.10 90.92
N ASP A 704 43.09 -22.93 91.86
CA ASP A 704 43.38 -21.67 92.56
C ASP A 704 44.52 -20.86 91.91
N GLY A 705 45.02 -21.32 90.76
CA GLY A 705 46.16 -20.73 90.06
C GLY A 705 47.53 -21.21 90.56
N SER A 706 47.58 -22.13 91.52
CA SER A 706 48.86 -22.78 91.90
C SER A 706 49.39 -23.64 90.76
N MET A 707 50.70 -23.90 90.77
CA MET A 707 51.35 -24.70 89.74
C MET A 707 52.47 -25.55 90.36
N VAL A 708 52.70 -26.75 89.83
CA VAL A 708 53.92 -27.52 90.10
C VAL A 708 54.62 -27.81 88.77
N ALA A 709 55.79 -27.22 88.54
CA ALA A 709 56.61 -27.43 87.36
C ALA A 709 57.68 -28.48 87.62
N HIS A 710 57.68 -29.56 86.86
CA HIS A 710 58.65 -30.65 86.93
C HIS A 710 59.64 -30.55 85.78
N LEU A 711 60.91 -30.20 86.05
CA LEU A 711 61.96 -30.10 85.03
C LEU A 711 62.78 -31.40 84.97
N PHE A 712 62.85 -32.02 83.79
CA PHE A 712 63.58 -33.27 83.55
C PHE A 712 64.93 -33.02 82.87
N ASN A 713 66.00 -33.14 83.66
CA ASN A 713 67.35 -32.82 83.24
C ASN A 713 67.92 -33.86 82.25
N SER A 714 68.95 -33.45 81.51
CA SER A 714 69.55 -34.29 80.47
C SER A 714 70.19 -35.59 80.98
N ASP A 715 70.55 -35.63 82.26
CA ASP A 715 71.15 -36.77 82.95
C ASP A 715 70.12 -37.69 83.61
N SER A 716 68.81 -37.45 83.40
CA SER A 716 67.67 -38.14 84.04
C SER A 716 67.43 -37.78 85.51
N SER A 717 68.08 -36.75 86.05
CA SER A 717 67.66 -36.12 87.32
C SER A 717 66.42 -35.23 87.09
N GLN A 718 65.74 -34.85 88.18
CA GLN A 718 64.51 -34.05 88.11
C GLN A 718 64.53 -32.93 89.14
N ASN A 719 64.00 -31.77 88.78
CA ASN A 719 63.65 -30.72 89.74
C ASN A 719 62.14 -30.51 89.75
N ALA A 720 61.56 -30.09 90.88
CA ALA A 720 60.16 -29.71 90.97
C ALA A 720 60.03 -28.33 91.64
N ILE A 721 59.33 -27.41 91.00
CA ILE A 721 59.12 -26.04 91.49
C ILE A 721 57.63 -25.86 91.78
N ILE A 722 57.29 -25.56 93.02
CA ILE A 722 55.91 -25.41 93.48
C ILE A 722 55.60 -23.92 93.59
N PHE A 723 54.55 -23.45 92.92
CA PHE A 723 54.09 -22.07 92.94
C PHE A 723 52.73 -21.94 93.63
N ASN A 724 52.49 -20.83 94.31
CA ASN A 724 51.18 -20.48 94.84
C ASN A 724 50.28 -19.81 93.77
N GLY A 725 49.00 -19.58 94.10
CA GLY A 725 48.03 -18.94 93.20
C GLY A 725 48.33 -17.50 92.77
N ASN A 726 49.36 -16.86 93.33
CA ASN A 726 49.85 -15.55 92.89
C ASN A 726 51.10 -15.65 91.99
N GLY A 727 51.49 -16.86 91.57
CA GLY A 727 52.69 -17.11 90.76
C GLY A 727 54.00 -17.03 91.53
N GLN A 728 53.98 -17.11 92.86
CA GLN A 728 55.19 -17.05 93.68
C GLN A 728 55.72 -18.46 93.98
N GLU A 729 57.02 -18.69 93.79
CA GLU A 729 57.70 -19.96 94.07
C GLU A 729 57.73 -20.24 95.57
N MET A 730 57.06 -21.29 96.02
CA MET A 730 56.96 -21.70 97.43
C MET A 730 58.03 -22.72 97.81
N GLU A 731 58.42 -23.60 96.89
CA GLU A 731 59.37 -24.69 97.15
C GLU A 731 60.05 -25.15 95.87
N TYR A 732 61.35 -25.46 95.95
CA TYR A 732 62.18 -26.02 94.89
C TYR A 732 62.80 -27.33 95.36
N ASP A 733 62.42 -28.45 94.78
CA ASP A 733 62.94 -29.78 95.09
C ASP A 733 63.92 -30.26 94.02
N SER A 734 64.99 -30.95 94.43
CA SER A 734 65.90 -31.67 93.54
C SER A 734 65.89 -33.16 93.81
N TYR A 735 65.84 -33.97 92.75
CA TYR A 735 65.79 -35.43 92.79
C TYR A 735 66.93 -36.03 91.95
N ASP A 736 67.53 -37.12 92.42
CA ASP A 736 68.54 -37.87 91.65
C ASP A 736 67.91 -38.72 90.53
N THR A 737 68.76 -39.38 89.75
CA THR A 737 68.35 -40.24 88.62
C THR A 737 67.55 -41.49 89.03
N SER A 738 67.41 -41.76 90.33
CA SER A 738 66.55 -42.83 90.87
C SER A 738 65.23 -42.28 91.44
N GLY A 739 64.96 -40.98 91.27
CA GLY A 739 63.77 -40.31 91.79
C GLY A 739 63.84 -40.03 93.29
N LYS A 740 65.02 -40.04 93.90
CA LYS A 740 65.18 -39.78 95.33
C LYS A 740 65.52 -38.31 95.58
N LEU A 741 64.77 -37.66 96.47
CA LEU A 741 65.04 -36.28 96.91
C LEU A 741 66.49 -36.16 97.40
N THR A 742 67.23 -35.20 96.86
CA THR A 742 68.62 -34.86 97.20
C THR A 742 68.72 -33.57 98.00
N GLY A 743 67.71 -32.70 97.91
CA GLY A 743 67.55 -31.47 98.69
C GLY A 743 66.31 -30.69 98.25
N PHE A 744 65.90 -29.71 99.05
CA PHE A 744 64.82 -28.79 98.69
C PHE A 744 65.03 -27.41 99.28
N THR A 745 64.45 -26.37 98.69
CA THR A 745 64.50 -24.98 99.19
C THR A 745 63.08 -24.48 99.37
N GLN A 746 62.73 -23.99 100.57
CA GLN A 746 61.42 -23.38 100.81
C GLN A 746 61.52 -21.88 100.82
N PHE A 747 60.52 -21.23 100.25
CA PHE A 747 60.44 -19.78 100.13
C PHE A 747 59.24 -19.24 100.91
N THR A 748 59.44 -18.16 101.64
CA THR A 748 58.37 -17.47 102.39
C THR A 748 58.36 -15.99 102.05
N TYR A 749 57.28 -15.51 101.44
CA TYR A 749 57.14 -14.11 101.04
C TYR A 749 56.50 -13.26 102.15
N GLY A 750 57.11 -12.11 102.41
CA GLY A 750 56.56 -11.08 103.31
C GLY A 750 55.67 -10.08 102.58
N ALA A 751 54.80 -9.38 103.33
CA ALA A 751 53.86 -8.39 102.81
C ALA A 751 54.50 -7.17 102.08
N GLY A 752 55.82 -7.04 102.10
CA GLY A 752 56.59 -5.98 101.43
C GLY A 752 57.32 -6.40 100.14
N GLY A 753 57.10 -7.63 99.65
CA GLY A 753 57.72 -8.14 98.41
C GLY A 753 59.12 -8.75 98.56
N GLY A 754 59.69 -8.78 99.77
CA GLY A 754 60.88 -9.59 100.07
C GLY A 754 60.50 -11.03 100.42
N TYR A 755 61.48 -11.93 100.39
CA TYR A 755 61.27 -13.35 100.70
C TYR A 755 62.48 -13.98 101.39
N ASP A 756 62.23 -14.98 102.22
CA ASP A 756 63.26 -15.81 102.83
C ASP A 756 63.32 -17.15 102.08
N ALA A 757 64.52 -17.62 101.76
CA ALA A 757 64.78 -18.91 101.12
C ALA A 757 65.59 -19.80 102.06
N ILE A 758 65.10 -21.00 102.39
CA ILE A 758 65.76 -21.94 103.31
C ILE A 758 66.01 -23.25 102.59
N ALA A 759 67.29 -23.63 102.44
CA ALA A 759 67.70 -24.87 101.80
C ALA A 759 67.84 -26.00 102.83
N TYR A 760 67.36 -27.17 102.47
CA TYR A 760 67.32 -28.38 103.27
C TYR A 760 67.98 -29.55 102.53
N GLY A 761 68.63 -30.42 103.28
CA GLY A 761 69.12 -31.70 102.76
C GLY A 761 67.99 -32.73 102.62
N PRO A 762 68.28 -33.93 102.09
CA PRO A 762 67.27 -34.93 101.73
C PRO A 762 66.56 -35.57 102.95
N THR A 763 66.96 -35.17 104.16
CA THR A 763 66.40 -35.64 105.44
C THR A 763 65.70 -34.52 106.22
N GLY A 764 65.56 -33.34 105.62
CA GLY A 764 64.90 -32.17 106.22
C GLY A 764 65.77 -31.34 107.18
N TYR A 765 67.09 -31.59 107.25
CA TYR A 765 68.00 -30.71 108.00
C TYR A 765 68.35 -29.49 107.17
N GLU A 766 68.21 -28.30 107.77
CA GLU A 766 68.62 -27.03 107.18
C GLU A 766 70.12 -27.03 106.86
N LEU A 767 70.45 -26.73 105.61
CA LEU A 767 71.81 -26.61 105.09
C LEU A 767 72.25 -25.15 104.98
N GLY A 768 71.28 -24.24 104.83
CA GLY A 768 71.45 -22.80 104.91
C GLY A 768 70.18 -22.02 104.63
N TRP A 769 70.26 -20.70 104.76
CA TRP A 769 69.18 -19.75 104.51
C TRP A 769 69.71 -18.47 103.85
N ALA A 770 68.84 -17.76 103.13
CA ALA A 770 69.10 -16.45 102.56
C ALA A 770 67.83 -15.58 102.60
N ASP A 771 67.98 -14.31 102.99
CA ASP A 771 66.89 -13.33 102.99
C ASP A 771 67.07 -12.41 101.78
N TYR A 772 65.99 -12.12 101.07
CA TYR A 772 65.94 -11.26 99.90
C TYR A 772 65.03 -10.06 100.15
N GLY A 773 65.54 -8.87 99.83
CA GLY A 773 64.77 -7.63 99.90
C GLY A 773 63.73 -7.53 98.77
N SER A 774 62.87 -6.52 98.83
CA SER A 774 61.78 -6.29 97.86
C SER A 774 62.20 -6.03 96.40
N GLY A 775 63.50 -5.91 96.14
CA GLY A 775 64.08 -5.80 94.78
C GLY A 775 64.77 -7.06 94.30
N GLY A 776 64.58 -8.20 94.96
CA GLY A 776 65.20 -9.48 94.62
C GLY A 776 66.68 -9.59 94.97
N GLN A 777 67.30 -8.55 95.55
CA GLN A 777 68.68 -8.63 96.02
C GLN A 777 68.78 -9.35 97.37
N MET A 778 69.77 -10.23 97.49
CA MET A 778 70.11 -10.91 98.74
C MET A 778 70.59 -9.91 99.79
N THR A 779 69.94 -9.88 100.95
CA THR A 779 70.23 -8.96 102.08
C THR A 779 71.02 -9.63 103.21
N SER A 780 70.87 -10.94 103.39
CA SER A 780 71.58 -11.75 104.39
C SER A 780 71.59 -13.21 103.98
N TYR A 781 72.58 -14.00 104.42
CA TYR A 781 72.62 -15.46 104.25
C TYR A 781 73.45 -16.14 105.35
N GLY A 782 73.22 -17.43 105.59
CA GLY A 782 73.96 -18.23 106.57
C GLY A 782 73.83 -19.75 106.37
N GLY A 783 74.89 -20.51 106.69
CA GLY A 783 74.97 -21.96 106.45
C GLY A 783 76.24 -22.32 105.66
N GLY A 784 76.95 -23.39 106.02
CA GLY A 784 78.34 -23.64 105.56
C GLY A 784 78.51 -24.58 104.35
N GLN A 785 77.42 -25.12 103.80
CA GLN A 785 77.48 -26.19 102.78
C GLN A 785 76.70 -25.91 101.51
N TYR A 786 75.85 -24.88 101.47
CA TYR A 786 75.04 -24.54 100.31
C TYR A 786 75.41 -23.14 99.80
N ASP A 787 75.75 -23.03 98.52
CA ASP A 787 76.07 -21.76 97.88
C ASP A 787 74.79 -21.19 97.27
N PHE A 788 74.25 -20.14 97.87
CA PHE A 788 73.09 -19.39 97.36
C PHE A 788 73.50 -18.35 96.30
N THR A 789 74.77 -18.29 95.90
CA THR A 789 75.13 -17.55 94.68
C THR A 789 74.54 -18.29 93.49
N LEU A 790 73.31 -17.91 93.13
CA LEU A 790 72.77 -18.16 91.80
C LEU A 790 73.88 -17.79 90.82
N GLY A 791 74.42 -18.77 90.10
CA GLY A 791 75.28 -18.45 88.97
C GLY A 791 74.48 -17.56 88.04
N ASP A 792 75.11 -16.48 87.58
CA ASP A 792 74.61 -15.59 86.51
C ASP A 792 74.42 -16.34 85.15
N GLU A 793 74.15 -17.65 85.17
CA GLU A 793 73.70 -18.45 84.03
C GLU A 793 72.17 -18.49 83.90
N TYR A 794 71.42 -17.94 84.88
CA TYR A 794 70.20 -17.21 84.53
C TYR A 794 70.64 -15.92 83.86
N ASP A 795 71.09 -16.03 82.60
CA ASP A 795 71.17 -14.87 81.73
C ASP A 795 69.80 -14.20 81.81
N SER A 796 69.83 -12.91 82.08
CA SER A 796 68.74 -11.97 81.88
C SER A 796 68.33 -11.91 80.40
N GLY A 797 68.01 -13.06 79.82
CA GLY A 797 67.17 -13.20 78.65
C GLY A 797 65.78 -12.79 79.07
N SER A 798 65.39 -11.62 78.59
CA SER A 798 64.11 -10.97 78.76
C SER A 798 62.91 -11.83 78.29
N ASP A 799 62.45 -12.80 79.09
CA ASP A 799 61.18 -13.48 78.78
C ASP A 799 60.31 -13.93 79.98
N PHE A 800 60.69 -13.61 81.22
CA PHE A 800 59.76 -13.70 82.36
C PHE A 800 59.36 -12.30 82.85
N ASP A 801 58.75 -11.53 81.97
CA ASP A 801 57.92 -10.39 82.36
C ASP A 801 56.46 -10.88 82.47
N TRP A 802 56.01 -11.13 83.69
CA TRP A 802 54.60 -11.40 84.04
C TRP A 802 53.65 -10.20 83.76
N GLY A 803 54.07 -9.27 82.90
CA GLY A 803 53.39 -8.02 82.58
C GLY A 803 53.22 -7.75 81.08
N THR A 804 54.15 -8.11 80.18
CA THR A 804 54.03 -7.73 78.75
C THR A 804 54.67 -8.64 77.69
N SER A 805 55.20 -9.84 77.97
CA SER A 805 55.78 -10.71 76.92
C SER A 805 54.99 -12.01 76.70
N PHE A 806 53.88 -11.91 75.98
CA PHE A 806 53.27 -13.03 75.25
C PHE A 806 53.38 -12.82 73.73
N ASP A 807 54.34 -12.02 73.28
CA ASP A 807 54.44 -11.65 71.86
C ASP A 807 55.91 -11.55 71.42
N ASN A 808 56.29 -12.39 70.45
CA ASN A 808 57.49 -12.32 69.59
C ASN A 808 58.80 -13.05 69.97
N SER A 809 58.79 -14.38 70.15
CA SER A 809 60.01 -15.18 69.92
C SER A 809 59.87 -16.38 68.98
N TYR A 810 58.65 -16.79 68.60
CA TYR A 810 58.41 -17.82 67.57
C TYR A 810 57.40 -17.43 66.50
N GLY A 811 57.13 -16.14 66.23
CA GLY A 811 56.28 -15.75 65.10
C GLY A 811 54.84 -16.30 65.10
N PHE A 812 54.41 -16.92 66.20
CA PHE A 812 53.02 -17.24 66.48
C PHE A 812 52.41 -16.03 67.17
N THR A 813 51.76 -15.18 66.38
CA THR A 813 50.92 -14.10 66.91
C THR A 813 49.83 -14.69 67.78
N THR A 814 49.69 -14.13 68.96
CA THR A 814 48.62 -14.37 69.93
C THR A 814 47.24 -14.23 69.31
N ASP A 815 46.53 -15.36 69.20
CA ASP A 815 45.08 -15.38 69.08
C ASP A 815 44.45 -16.26 70.18
N PHE A 816 44.93 -16.08 71.41
CA PHE A 816 44.18 -16.53 72.59
C PHE A 816 43.21 -15.41 73.01
N GLY A 817 42.28 -15.09 72.11
CA GLY A 817 41.13 -14.26 72.41
C GLY A 817 40.15 -15.00 73.31
N THR A 818 39.70 -14.34 74.37
CA THR A 818 38.52 -14.73 75.14
C THR A 818 37.30 -14.80 74.20
N PHE A 819 36.81 -16.00 73.89
CA PHE A 819 35.55 -16.21 73.17
C PHE A 819 34.41 -16.49 74.17
N TRP A 820 33.43 -15.58 74.16
CA TRP A 820 32.00 -15.82 74.44
C TRP A 820 31.19 -15.18 73.31
#